data_AF-A0A5N7BS57-F1
#
_entry.id   AF-A0A5N7BS57-F1
#
_cell.length_a   1.000
_cell.length_b   1.000
_cell.length_c   1.000
_cell.angle_alpha   90.00
_cell.angle_beta   90.00
_cell.angle_gamma   90.00
#
_symmetry.space_group_name_H-M   'P 1'
#
loop_
_entity.id
_entity.type
_entity.pdbx_description
1 polymer ?
#
loop_
_entity_poly.entity_id
_entity_poly.type
_entity_poly.pdbx_seq_one_letter_code
_entity_poly.pdbx_strand_id
1 'polypeptide(L)'
;MSSGTLHIVDSRTKRKYEVQIERNAVSAIDFKKIKAPGAGTDRADHVAGGLRVHDPGLQNTTVVESAISFSDHERDLLFFRGYTLAQLWESDFEDMLYLLVWGTYPTAQQKKELSGKLTEQMLVVPQEVQRTIQALPSTTSPLPLILAGLSAYLACFPETIPASAHAHLYQGNSLNSDYAVIRAVAAYAVTFGLVNSHRKGIRFQLPSPENTYCENLFTMAGMVDRVSGRPDPVKLSCFRRFAMLNADHGMALTAFSTIVTASSLADPISCLISAVAAAYGPLHFGATESAQRALLEIGRPDRVPDFIEEVRNGHRKLFGYGHRSYKGPDPRVRPIQSILKDLNPSSNGLLKIAERIEQEATTDDYFRRRKLYPNADFYGNFVFTELGFEPDMIPAAMLTQRIMGIMAHWREYMLTRGKLFRPSHIYTENTPLLPRYSSFTTSQKRIIILTAAIGSTFSPLSANIYYPALNSIADDLNVTSSQINLTITTYMICQAIAPTLTGSFADQAGRRPAYILCFLIYIASNIALALQHSYPALLILRAIQSSGSSGTVVLASAVAADVITSAERGTYMSITSLANILAPSLGPVLGGVLSEYLGWQSIFCTEPPPQTPPSRRVNPLSALMLLFHLPTGLILLSNGLIFASYYAITAGLPSQLRSIYGLSDLGIGLSFIPMGVGSLLSAAFNGLAVDYNYRRMRAKSGLTVCKQRQDIEDFNIEKARIGVGGPMTLLAPLPILFYALTTSINSPPPLALTLSLIFTIAFTLTATYNILNILLVDLHYTTPATVMATNNLVRCFLGAAATALVHPCMQRWGVKVTYCVAAQISPLPPNTPTLCLRYPDTSWVRPGDTLLKSKTQTLPIISAHDINPKSTYLLLFIDLDVLYERNATTVLHWYQPDMVPVFKPNTNTKSNLRHFDKVNLYSNGILANQSIGAEYIAPQPPPYSRHRYVYLLYNQRPNYSLPKCYSHIFPPTIEARGGFDTRQFVDVTGLGAPVAGNYFFVEYDGPVIKPTVTARPTTTWLRSAPCEGVTPTSLLACKSKNSKPQEEKSKARTRAGEWQ
;
A
#
# COMPACT_ATOMS: atom_id res chain seq x y z
N MET A 1 29.84 3.24 -36.81
CA MET A 1 29.04 4.03 -35.84
C MET A 1 28.92 3.22 -34.56
N SER A 2 29.08 3.84 -33.39
CA SER A 2 28.99 3.15 -32.08
C SER A 2 27.58 3.15 -31.48
N SER A 3 26.62 3.81 -32.13
CA SER A 3 25.24 3.87 -31.68
C SER A 3 24.31 3.53 -32.85
N GLY A 4 23.11 3.03 -32.54
CA GLY A 4 22.12 2.59 -33.51
C GLY A 4 20.97 1.85 -32.85
N THR A 5 20.18 1.13 -33.64
CA THR A 5 19.05 0.35 -33.14
C THR A 5 19.19 -1.11 -33.56
N LEU A 6 19.05 -2.02 -32.60
CA LEU A 6 19.02 -3.46 -32.80
C LEU A 6 17.58 -3.92 -32.95
N HIS A 7 17.22 -4.47 -34.11
CA HIS A 7 15.91 -5.06 -34.37
C HIS A 7 15.93 -6.57 -34.08
N ILE A 8 15.05 -7.04 -33.20
CA ILE A 8 14.96 -8.43 -32.74
C ILE A 8 13.62 -9.00 -33.12
N VAL A 9 13.59 -10.22 -33.67
CA VAL A 9 12.35 -10.97 -33.93
C VAL A 9 12.34 -12.22 -33.07
N ASP A 10 11.39 -12.32 -32.13
CA ASP A 10 11.25 -13.54 -31.31
C ASP A 10 10.55 -14.62 -32.14
N SER A 11 11.28 -15.69 -32.48
CA SER A 11 10.75 -16.78 -33.31
C SER A 11 9.58 -17.53 -32.66
N ARG A 12 9.45 -17.48 -31.32
CA ARG A 12 8.41 -18.15 -30.53
C ARG A 12 7.08 -17.41 -30.59
N THR A 13 7.11 -16.08 -30.62
CA THR A 13 5.91 -15.21 -30.59
C THR A 13 5.69 -14.42 -31.89
N LYS A 14 6.67 -14.44 -32.80
CA LYS A 14 6.76 -13.65 -34.03
C LYS A 14 6.71 -12.13 -33.80
N ARG A 15 6.84 -11.66 -32.57
CA ARG A 15 6.87 -10.23 -32.22
C ARG A 15 8.23 -9.63 -32.56
N LYS A 16 8.20 -8.39 -33.04
CA LYS A 16 9.39 -7.58 -33.29
C LYS A 16 9.63 -6.64 -32.12
N TYR A 17 10.90 -6.45 -31.77
CA TYR A 17 11.36 -5.59 -30.70
C TYR A 17 12.53 -4.74 -31.18
N GLU A 18 12.70 -3.58 -30.57
CA GLU A 18 13.80 -2.66 -30.85
C GLU A 18 14.54 -2.37 -29.55
N VAL A 19 15.87 -2.48 -29.59
CA VAL A 19 16.77 -2.21 -28.47
C VAL A 19 17.79 -1.19 -28.94
N GLN A 20 18.04 -0.15 -28.13
CA GLN A 20 19.02 0.88 -28.49
C GLN A 20 20.44 0.36 -28.25
N ILE A 21 21.31 0.63 -29.22
CA ILE A 21 22.75 0.42 -29.13
C ILE A 21 23.35 1.78 -28.77
N GLU A 22 24.03 1.84 -27.64
CA GLU A 22 24.77 3.01 -27.17
C GLU A 22 26.19 2.60 -26.82
N ARG A 23 27.20 3.30 -27.34
CA ARG A 23 28.63 2.99 -27.10
C ARG A 23 28.99 1.52 -27.38
N ASN A 24 28.40 0.96 -28.43
CA ASN A 24 28.51 -0.44 -28.85
C ASN A 24 28.06 -1.46 -27.78
N ALA A 25 27.14 -1.05 -26.91
CA ALA A 25 26.53 -1.88 -25.88
C ALA A 25 24.99 -1.77 -25.94
N VAL A 26 24.31 -2.80 -25.42
CA VAL A 26 22.85 -2.84 -25.28
C VAL A 26 22.48 -3.06 -23.82
N SER A 27 21.40 -2.43 -23.38
CA SER A 27 20.91 -2.63 -22.01
C SER A 27 20.32 -4.03 -21.85
N ALA A 28 20.92 -4.84 -20.97
CA ALA A 28 20.41 -6.18 -20.65
C ALA A 28 18.96 -6.16 -20.13
N ILE A 29 18.53 -5.03 -19.54
CA ILE A 29 17.16 -4.85 -19.04
C ILE A 29 16.15 -4.77 -20.19
N ASP A 30 16.53 -4.29 -21.38
CA ASP A 30 15.60 -4.19 -22.50
C ASP A 30 15.13 -5.56 -23.00
N PHE A 31 15.95 -6.61 -22.86
CA PHE A 31 15.57 -7.98 -23.19
C PHE A 31 14.42 -8.50 -22.31
N LYS A 32 14.17 -7.92 -21.13
CA LYS A 32 13.02 -8.27 -20.27
C LYS A 32 11.67 -8.02 -20.92
N LYS A 33 11.61 -7.15 -21.94
CA LYS A 33 10.39 -6.89 -22.74
C LYS A 33 10.01 -8.10 -23.61
N ILE A 34 10.97 -8.98 -23.89
CA ILE A 34 10.78 -10.19 -24.69
C ILE A 34 10.38 -11.34 -23.76
N LYS A 35 9.13 -11.79 -23.85
CA LYS A 35 8.58 -12.84 -22.98
C LYS A 35 8.24 -14.09 -23.79
N ALA A 36 8.67 -15.24 -23.28
CA ALA A 36 8.29 -16.53 -23.83
C ALA A 36 6.82 -16.84 -23.51
N PRO A 37 6.13 -17.67 -24.31
CA PRO A 37 4.83 -18.21 -23.94
C PRO A 37 4.92 -19.05 -22.65
N GLY A 38 3.96 -18.87 -21.73
CA GLY A 38 3.90 -19.64 -20.48
C GLY A 38 3.39 -21.08 -20.65
N ALA A 39 2.73 -21.39 -21.78
CA ALA A 39 2.22 -22.72 -22.06
C ALA A 39 3.30 -23.63 -22.66
N GLY A 40 3.55 -24.78 -22.02
CA GLY A 40 4.47 -25.81 -22.53
C GLY A 40 5.96 -25.57 -22.23
N THR A 41 6.30 -24.56 -21.42
CA THR A 41 7.67 -24.27 -20.99
C THR A 41 7.94 -24.79 -19.57
N ASP A 42 9.18 -25.20 -19.28
CA ASP A 42 9.59 -25.53 -17.91
C ASP A 42 9.43 -24.28 -17.04
N ARG A 43 8.92 -24.44 -15.82
CA ARG A 43 8.83 -23.35 -14.84
C ARG A 43 10.19 -22.78 -14.46
N ALA A 44 11.25 -23.59 -14.49
CA ALA A 44 12.62 -23.13 -14.26
C ALA A 44 13.07 -22.12 -15.33
N ASP A 45 12.54 -22.27 -16.55
CA ASP A 45 12.83 -21.40 -17.69
C ASP A 45 11.84 -20.24 -17.81
N HIS A 46 10.63 -20.40 -17.26
CA HIS A 46 9.62 -19.37 -17.26
C HIS A 46 9.91 -18.30 -16.20
N VAL A 47 10.59 -17.23 -16.64
CA VAL A 47 10.85 -16.05 -15.83
C VAL A 47 9.82 -14.96 -16.14
N ALA A 48 8.97 -14.61 -15.17
CA ALA A 48 7.97 -13.55 -15.31
C ALA A 48 8.57 -12.20 -15.75
N GLY A 49 9.84 -11.99 -15.40
CA GLY A 49 10.66 -10.85 -15.79
C GLY A 49 11.21 -10.86 -17.22
N GLY A 50 10.86 -11.84 -18.07
CA GLY A 50 11.25 -11.91 -19.49
C GLY A 50 12.59 -12.58 -19.76
N LEU A 51 13.11 -12.39 -20.99
CA LEU A 51 14.34 -13.02 -21.48
C LEU A 51 15.55 -12.58 -20.63
N ARG A 52 16.40 -13.56 -20.30
CA ARG A 52 17.63 -13.35 -19.54
C ARG A 52 18.83 -13.48 -20.46
N VAL A 53 19.88 -12.70 -20.20
CA VAL A 53 21.19 -12.86 -20.84
C VAL A 53 22.01 -13.83 -20.01
N HIS A 54 22.50 -14.89 -20.64
CA HIS A 54 23.37 -15.89 -20.01
C HIS A 54 24.79 -15.74 -20.56
N ASP A 55 25.66 -15.13 -19.77
CA ASP A 55 27.06 -14.87 -20.12
C ASP A 55 28.00 -15.36 -18.99
N PRO A 56 28.28 -16.67 -18.91
CA PRO A 56 29.16 -17.23 -17.89
C PRO A 56 30.54 -16.59 -17.90
N GLY A 57 30.95 -16.05 -16.75
CA GLY A 57 32.22 -15.33 -16.59
C GLY A 57 32.20 -13.89 -17.11
N LEU A 58 31.04 -13.38 -17.56
CA LEU A 58 30.85 -12.02 -18.08
C LEU A 58 31.72 -11.72 -19.31
N GLN A 59 31.88 -12.69 -20.21
CA GLN A 59 32.84 -12.63 -21.31
C GLN A 59 32.56 -11.49 -22.29
N ASN A 60 31.30 -11.09 -22.45
CA ASN A 60 30.87 -10.01 -23.33
C ASN A 60 29.91 -9.03 -22.65
N THR A 61 29.95 -8.95 -21.31
CA THR A 61 29.08 -8.08 -20.53
C THR A 61 29.87 -6.92 -19.94
N THR A 62 29.51 -5.69 -20.32
CA THR A 62 29.99 -4.47 -19.66
C THR A 62 29.13 -4.20 -18.42
N VAL A 63 29.76 -4.12 -17.25
CA VAL A 63 29.07 -4.05 -15.95
C VAL A 63 28.99 -2.65 -15.34
N VAL A 64 29.89 -1.76 -15.77
CA VAL A 64 30.00 -0.40 -15.26
C VAL A 64 30.52 0.49 -16.37
N GLU A 65 30.07 1.75 -16.40
CA GLU A 65 30.71 2.80 -17.17
C GLU A 65 31.83 3.40 -16.33
N SER A 66 33.04 3.44 -16.86
CA SER A 66 34.21 3.97 -16.15
C SER A 66 35.04 4.84 -17.06
N ALA A 67 35.61 5.90 -16.47
CA ALA A 67 36.53 6.80 -17.16
C ALA A 67 37.98 6.67 -16.64
N ILE A 68 38.31 5.61 -15.89
CA ILE A 68 39.60 5.47 -15.19
C ILE A 68 40.72 5.04 -16.13
N SER A 69 40.55 3.93 -16.83
CA SER A 69 41.55 3.40 -17.75
C SER A 69 40.92 2.87 -19.03
N PHE A 70 41.73 2.84 -20.08
CA PHE A 70 41.36 2.25 -21.36
C PHE A 70 42.61 1.65 -22.00
N SER A 71 42.48 0.48 -22.62
CA SER A 71 43.60 -0.17 -23.29
C SER A 71 43.16 -0.74 -24.64
N ASP A 72 43.98 -0.51 -25.65
CA ASP A 72 43.80 -0.99 -27.01
C ASP A 72 45.12 -1.64 -27.48
N HIS A 73 45.15 -2.97 -27.42
CA HIS A 73 46.33 -3.75 -27.78
C HIS A 73 46.64 -3.76 -29.28
N GLU A 74 45.64 -3.54 -30.14
CA GLU A 74 45.89 -3.50 -31.59
C GLU A 74 46.72 -2.27 -31.97
N ARG A 75 46.61 -1.22 -31.15
CA ARG A 75 47.33 0.04 -31.33
C ARG A 75 48.46 0.26 -30.32
N ASP A 76 48.76 -0.73 -29.47
CA ASP A 76 49.77 -0.61 -28.40
C ASP A 76 49.48 0.57 -27.44
N LEU A 77 48.20 0.83 -27.14
CA LEU A 77 47.77 1.97 -26.32
C LEU A 77 47.29 1.53 -24.94
N LEU A 78 47.78 2.24 -23.92
CA LEU A 78 47.32 2.17 -22.54
C LEU A 78 47.14 3.59 -22.00
N PHE A 79 45.90 3.92 -21.64
CA PHE A 79 45.49 5.21 -21.13
C PHE A 79 45.01 5.14 -19.70
N PHE A 80 45.38 6.17 -18.94
CA PHE A 80 44.88 6.43 -17.60
C PHE A 80 44.35 7.85 -17.55
N ARG A 81 43.03 8.03 -17.38
CA ARG A 81 42.35 9.34 -17.45
C ARG A 81 42.74 10.17 -18.68
N GLY A 82 42.97 9.52 -19.81
CA GLY A 82 43.38 10.15 -21.07
C GLY A 82 44.89 10.37 -21.25
N TYR A 83 45.72 10.12 -20.24
CA TYR A 83 47.18 10.18 -20.33
C TYR A 83 47.76 8.85 -20.80
N THR A 84 48.71 8.91 -21.73
CA THR A 84 49.46 7.72 -22.18
C THR A 84 50.44 7.25 -21.11
N LEU A 85 50.77 5.96 -21.11
CA LEU A 85 51.82 5.42 -20.26
C LEU A 85 53.16 6.17 -20.40
N ALA A 86 53.53 6.58 -21.61
CA ALA A 86 54.78 7.31 -21.85
C ALA A 86 54.82 8.67 -21.13
N GLN A 87 53.68 9.37 -21.05
CA GLN A 87 53.57 10.65 -20.32
C GLN A 87 53.66 10.46 -18.80
N LEU A 88 53.24 9.30 -18.31
CA LEU A 88 53.21 8.97 -16.88
C LEU A 88 54.45 8.22 -16.41
N TRP A 89 55.40 7.94 -17.31
CA TRP A 89 56.54 7.06 -17.01
C TRP A 89 57.42 7.59 -15.87
N GLU A 90 57.54 8.91 -15.74
CA GLU A 90 58.29 9.58 -14.67
C GLU A 90 57.44 10.00 -13.47
N SER A 91 56.16 9.62 -13.43
CA SER A 91 55.26 9.94 -12.32
C SER A 91 55.53 9.10 -11.08
N ASP A 92 55.35 9.69 -9.89
CA ASP A 92 55.37 8.97 -8.62
C ASP A 92 54.03 8.30 -8.31
N PHE A 93 53.99 7.51 -7.24
CA PHE A 93 52.77 6.86 -6.78
C PHE A 93 51.68 7.89 -6.47
N GLU A 94 52.03 8.99 -5.80
CA GLU A 94 51.10 10.05 -5.44
C GLU A 94 50.53 10.75 -6.69
N ASP A 95 51.34 10.94 -7.72
CA ASP A 95 50.89 11.53 -8.99
C ASP A 95 49.81 10.67 -9.64
N MET A 96 50.09 9.37 -9.71
CA MET A 96 49.20 8.40 -10.35
C MET A 96 47.95 8.11 -9.53
N LEU A 97 48.08 7.95 -8.21
CA LEU A 97 46.93 7.81 -7.32
C LEU A 97 46.03 9.04 -7.45
N TYR A 98 46.62 10.24 -7.49
CA TYR A 98 45.84 11.47 -7.57
C TYR A 98 45.06 11.54 -8.89
N LEU A 99 45.75 11.25 -10.00
CA LEU A 99 45.16 11.18 -11.32
C LEU A 99 43.99 10.20 -11.37
N LEU A 100 44.18 8.95 -10.93
CA LEU A 100 43.14 7.93 -11.03
C LEU A 100 41.92 8.24 -10.16
N VAL A 101 42.13 8.65 -8.90
CA VAL A 101 41.07 8.85 -7.92
C VAL A 101 40.28 10.14 -8.17
N TRP A 102 40.96 11.25 -8.44
CA TRP A 102 40.32 12.58 -8.59
C TRP A 102 40.20 13.04 -10.04
N GLY A 103 40.83 12.37 -11.01
CA GLY A 103 40.61 12.57 -12.44
C GLY A 103 41.47 13.67 -13.08
N THR A 104 42.33 14.34 -12.33
CA THR A 104 43.25 15.38 -12.83
C THR A 104 44.68 15.09 -12.40
N TYR A 105 45.68 15.51 -13.17
CA TYR A 105 47.07 15.40 -12.75
C TYR A 105 47.37 16.42 -11.64
N PRO A 106 48.06 16.06 -10.54
CA PRO A 106 48.23 16.96 -9.41
C PRO A 106 49.24 18.08 -9.68
N THR A 107 49.02 19.21 -9.02
CA THR A 107 50.05 20.24 -8.81
C THR A 107 51.08 19.78 -7.77
N ALA A 108 52.26 20.40 -7.75
CA ALA A 108 53.30 20.09 -6.75
C ALA A 108 52.79 20.22 -5.29
N GLN A 109 51.93 21.20 -5.03
CA GLN A 109 51.30 21.38 -3.72
C GLN A 109 50.34 20.25 -3.38
N GLN A 110 49.45 19.87 -4.31
CA GLN A 110 48.51 18.75 -4.12
C GLN A 110 49.23 17.41 -3.91
N LYS A 111 50.33 17.18 -4.64
CA LYS A 111 51.19 16.01 -4.45
C LYS A 111 51.77 15.97 -3.03
N LYS A 112 52.35 17.09 -2.58
CA LYS A 112 52.93 17.21 -1.23
C LYS A 112 51.88 16.99 -0.14
N GLU A 113 50.69 17.57 -0.30
CA GLU A 113 49.57 17.38 0.63
C GLU A 113 49.08 15.93 0.66
N LEU A 114 48.99 15.27 -0.49
CA LEU A 114 48.60 13.86 -0.56
C LEU A 114 49.64 12.96 0.13
N SER A 115 50.93 13.18 -0.13
CA SER A 115 52.02 12.42 0.49
C SER A 115 52.02 12.59 2.01
N GLY A 116 51.82 13.82 2.50
CA GLY A 116 51.64 14.11 3.93
C GLY A 116 50.45 13.38 4.55
N LYS A 117 49.26 13.49 3.93
CA LYS A 117 48.05 12.81 4.41
C LYS A 117 48.18 11.28 4.42
N LEU A 118 48.82 10.70 3.41
CA LEU A 118 49.09 9.26 3.37
C LEU A 118 49.97 8.84 4.55
N THR A 119 51.07 9.56 4.78
CA THR A 119 51.99 9.27 5.88
C THR A 119 51.33 9.45 7.26
N GLU A 120 50.54 10.50 7.44
CA GLU A 120 49.72 10.70 8.65
C GLU A 120 48.80 9.50 8.90
N GLN A 121 48.09 9.00 7.88
CA GLN A 121 47.22 7.84 8.03
C GLN A 121 48.01 6.53 8.27
N MET A 122 49.23 6.40 7.76
CA MET A 122 50.08 5.23 8.06
C MET A 122 50.48 5.21 9.54
N LEU A 123 50.79 6.38 10.13
CA LEU A 123 51.16 6.50 11.55
C LEU A 123 50.01 6.20 12.52
N VAL A 124 48.76 6.28 12.05
CA VAL A 124 47.55 6.06 12.86
C VAL A 124 47.13 4.57 12.87
N VAL A 125 47.80 3.70 12.11
CA VAL A 125 47.48 2.26 12.09
C VAL A 125 47.65 1.65 13.50
N PRO A 126 46.60 1.05 14.09
CA PRO A 126 46.65 0.55 15.47
C PRO A 126 47.65 -0.58 15.69
N GLN A 127 48.20 -0.67 16.91
CA GLN A 127 49.16 -1.72 17.28
C GLN A 127 48.52 -3.12 17.24
N GLU A 128 47.21 -3.22 17.40
CA GLU A 128 46.41 -4.44 17.28
C GLU A 128 46.61 -5.13 15.92
N VAL A 129 46.81 -4.37 14.85
CA VAL A 129 47.13 -4.89 13.51
C VAL A 129 48.46 -5.64 13.54
N GLN A 130 49.49 -5.03 14.11
CA GLN A 130 50.81 -5.64 14.27
C GLN A 130 50.73 -6.88 15.16
N ARG A 131 50.05 -6.80 16.31
CA ARG A 131 49.88 -7.95 17.23
C ARG A 131 49.18 -9.12 16.55
N THR A 132 48.15 -8.84 15.76
CA THR A 132 47.39 -9.88 15.03
C THR A 132 48.27 -10.59 14.00
N ILE A 133 49.06 -9.84 13.22
CA ILE A 133 49.99 -10.42 12.24
C ILE A 133 51.08 -11.25 12.94
N GLN A 134 51.66 -10.73 14.02
CA GLN A 134 52.73 -11.38 14.77
C GLN A 134 52.27 -12.63 15.55
N ALA A 135 50.98 -12.72 15.88
CA ALA A 135 50.39 -13.89 16.53
C ALA A 135 50.26 -15.10 15.58
N LEU A 136 50.34 -14.88 14.26
CA LEU A 136 50.31 -15.93 13.25
C LEU A 136 51.73 -16.39 12.88
N PRO A 137 51.95 -17.64 12.44
CA PRO A 137 53.28 -18.13 12.07
C PRO A 137 53.92 -17.29 10.96
N SER A 138 55.21 -16.97 11.08
CA SER A 138 55.97 -16.23 10.06
C SER A 138 56.12 -17.00 8.73
N THR A 139 55.91 -18.32 8.74
CA THR A 139 55.89 -19.17 7.55
C THR A 139 54.54 -19.16 6.81
N THR A 140 53.54 -18.43 7.32
CA THR A 140 52.23 -18.31 6.68
C THR A 140 52.36 -17.56 5.36
N SER A 141 51.57 -17.99 4.36
CA SER A 141 51.49 -17.29 3.08
C SER A 141 51.13 -15.79 3.30
N PRO A 142 51.71 -14.85 2.53
CA PRO A 142 51.53 -13.41 2.77
C PRO A 142 50.09 -12.90 2.75
N LEU A 143 49.28 -13.35 1.79
CA LEU A 143 47.93 -12.82 1.59
C LEU A 143 47.00 -13.11 2.78
N PRO A 144 46.97 -14.33 3.38
CA PRO A 144 46.28 -14.56 4.64
C PRO A 144 46.71 -13.63 5.79
N LEU A 145 48.00 -13.32 5.92
CA LEU A 145 48.48 -12.38 6.94
C LEU A 145 47.96 -10.95 6.66
N ILE A 146 47.91 -10.54 5.39
CA ILE A 146 47.33 -9.25 4.99
C ILE A 146 45.83 -9.20 5.29
N LEU A 147 45.08 -10.28 4.99
CA LEU A 147 43.65 -10.37 5.31
C LEU A 147 43.41 -10.24 6.83
N ALA A 148 44.24 -10.90 7.65
CA ALA A 148 44.18 -10.79 9.10
C ALA A 148 44.47 -9.36 9.58
N GLY A 149 45.51 -8.73 9.03
CA GLY A 149 45.88 -7.34 9.37
C GLY A 149 44.80 -6.33 9.00
N LEU A 150 44.24 -6.41 7.78
CA LEU A 150 43.15 -5.52 7.36
C LEU A 150 41.85 -5.75 8.15
N SER A 151 41.55 -7.00 8.51
CA SER A 151 40.39 -7.31 9.35
C SER A 151 40.57 -6.76 10.77
N ALA A 152 41.78 -6.87 11.34
CA ALA A 152 42.11 -6.26 12.62
C ALA A 152 42.01 -4.72 12.54
N TYR A 153 42.50 -4.12 11.45
CA TYR A 153 42.36 -2.68 11.21
C TYR A 153 40.89 -2.27 11.23
N LEU A 154 40.04 -2.95 10.46
CA LEU A 154 38.61 -2.64 10.39
C LEU A 154 37.92 -2.82 11.75
N ALA A 155 38.30 -3.84 12.52
CA ALA A 155 37.75 -4.09 13.86
C ALA A 155 38.07 -2.96 14.85
N CYS A 156 39.19 -2.25 14.67
CA CYS A 156 39.56 -1.10 15.49
C CYS A 156 38.76 0.18 15.16
N PHE A 157 38.09 0.24 14.01
CA PHE A 157 37.38 1.44 13.54
C PHE A 157 35.92 1.13 13.13
N PRO A 158 35.07 0.65 14.06
CA PRO A 158 33.69 0.25 13.73
C PRO A 158 32.83 1.39 13.17
N GLU A 159 33.17 2.65 13.46
CA GLU A 159 32.49 3.83 12.92
C GLU A 159 32.67 4.01 11.41
N THR A 160 33.67 3.36 10.82
CA THR A 160 33.89 3.35 9.37
C THR A 160 33.01 2.33 8.64
N ILE A 161 32.37 1.42 9.37
CA ILE A 161 31.52 0.36 8.81
C ILE A 161 30.10 0.90 8.62
N PRO A 162 29.59 1.02 7.39
CA PRO A 162 28.28 1.65 7.13
C PRO A 162 27.10 0.98 7.84
N ALA A 163 27.17 -0.34 8.05
CA ALA A 163 26.16 -1.09 8.80
C ALA A 163 26.15 -0.78 10.31
N SER A 164 27.30 -0.38 10.87
CA SER A 164 27.46 -0.07 12.30
C SER A 164 27.28 1.42 12.60
N ALA A 165 27.53 2.29 11.62
CA ALA A 165 27.40 3.75 11.75
C ALA A 165 26.21 4.30 10.97
N HIS A 166 26.38 4.54 9.67
CA HIS A 166 25.34 5.09 8.79
C HIS A 166 25.38 4.42 7.41
N ALA A 167 24.24 3.90 6.94
CA ALA A 167 24.17 3.12 5.70
C ALA A 167 24.67 3.85 4.45
N HIS A 168 24.58 5.19 4.43
CA HIS A 168 25.01 6.04 3.31
C HIS A 168 26.30 6.82 3.63
N LEU A 169 27.15 6.32 4.52
CA LEU A 169 28.35 7.01 5.01
C LEU A 169 29.24 7.58 3.88
N TYR A 170 29.39 6.82 2.80
CA TYR A 170 30.22 7.19 1.63
C TYR A 170 29.40 7.53 0.39
N GLN A 171 28.19 6.97 0.25
CA GLN A 171 27.39 7.11 -0.97
C GLN A 171 27.01 8.57 -1.23
N GLY A 172 27.42 9.11 -2.38
CA GLY A 172 27.19 10.51 -2.74
C GLY A 172 27.94 11.53 -1.87
N ASN A 173 28.81 11.09 -0.96
CA ASN A 173 29.61 11.95 -0.09
C ASN A 173 31.08 11.86 -0.51
N SER A 174 31.52 12.83 -1.31
CA SER A 174 32.90 12.91 -1.80
C SER A 174 33.91 13.06 -0.67
N LEU A 175 33.64 13.90 0.32
CA LEU A 175 34.59 14.16 1.42
C LEU A 175 34.89 12.90 2.24
N ASN A 176 33.86 12.16 2.63
CA ASN A 176 34.04 10.90 3.35
C ASN A 176 34.70 9.83 2.48
N SER A 177 34.33 9.75 1.19
CA SER A 177 34.91 8.79 0.25
C SER A 177 36.40 9.05 0.01
N ASP A 178 36.79 10.31 -0.20
CA ASP A 178 38.17 10.74 -0.44
C ASP A 178 39.05 10.40 0.77
N TYR A 179 38.55 10.70 1.98
CA TYR A 179 39.25 10.40 3.21
C TYR A 179 39.40 8.88 3.43
N ALA A 180 38.35 8.11 3.13
CA ALA A 180 38.37 6.65 3.26
C ALA A 180 39.34 5.99 2.27
N VAL A 181 39.49 6.54 1.05
CA VAL A 181 40.50 6.08 0.07
C VAL A 181 41.90 6.24 0.62
N ILE A 182 42.27 7.43 1.12
CA ILE A 182 43.61 7.71 1.66
C ILE A 182 43.91 6.76 2.83
N ARG A 183 42.95 6.60 3.74
CA ARG A 183 43.04 5.68 4.88
C ARG A 183 43.26 4.23 4.44
N ALA A 184 42.54 3.77 3.43
CA ALA A 184 42.64 2.42 2.92
C ALA A 184 43.99 2.12 2.25
N VAL A 185 44.50 3.07 1.46
CA VAL A 185 45.85 2.98 0.87
C VAL A 185 46.93 2.90 1.96
N ALA A 186 46.85 3.76 2.97
CA ALA A 186 47.79 3.77 4.08
C ALA A 186 47.74 2.48 4.93
N ALA A 187 46.53 2.01 5.26
CA ALA A 187 46.34 0.79 6.04
C ALA A 187 46.92 -0.44 5.32
N TYR A 188 46.74 -0.53 3.99
CA TYR A 188 47.34 -1.60 3.18
C TYR A 188 48.86 -1.52 3.17
N ALA A 189 49.45 -0.33 3.00
CA ALA A 189 50.90 -0.13 2.98
C ALA A 189 51.57 -0.58 4.29
N VAL A 190 51.01 -0.20 5.44
CA VAL A 190 51.52 -0.61 6.76
C VAL A 190 51.35 -2.10 6.96
N THR A 191 50.18 -2.65 6.61
CA THR A 191 49.93 -4.09 6.70
C THR A 191 50.92 -4.89 5.86
N PHE A 192 51.19 -4.46 4.62
CA PHE A 192 52.19 -5.07 3.75
C PHE A 192 53.60 -5.04 4.36
N GLY A 193 54.02 -3.89 4.90
CA GLY A 193 55.32 -3.75 5.55
C GLY A 193 55.46 -4.62 6.80
N LEU A 194 54.41 -4.69 7.62
CA LEU A 194 54.32 -5.57 8.80
C LEU A 194 54.45 -7.04 8.40
N VAL A 195 53.73 -7.47 7.36
CA VAL A 195 53.77 -8.85 6.86
C VAL A 195 55.16 -9.20 6.35
N ASN A 196 55.76 -8.36 5.49
CA ASN A 196 57.10 -8.64 4.97
C ASN A 196 58.15 -8.67 6.08
N SER A 197 58.05 -7.74 7.04
CA SER A 197 58.95 -7.69 8.20
C SER A 197 58.82 -8.93 9.10
N HIS A 198 57.59 -9.35 9.39
CA HIS A 198 57.30 -10.53 10.19
C HIS A 198 57.84 -11.81 9.55
N ARG A 199 57.61 -11.98 8.24
CA ARG A 199 58.12 -13.13 7.48
C ARG A 199 59.65 -13.18 7.44
N LYS A 200 60.30 -12.02 7.30
CA LYS A 200 61.77 -11.91 7.31
C LYS A 200 62.40 -11.96 8.71
N GLY A 201 61.60 -11.96 9.78
CA GLY A 201 62.09 -11.91 11.16
C GLY A 201 62.82 -10.61 11.50
N ILE A 202 62.50 -9.50 10.81
CA ILE A 202 63.12 -8.19 11.03
C ILE A 202 62.17 -7.26 11.79
N ARG A 203 62.75 -6.27 12.47
CA ARG A 203 61.97 -5.26 13.20
C ARG A 203 61.28 -4.32 12.21
N PHE A 204 59.97 -4.15 12.37
CA PHE A 204 59.18 -3.17 11.62
C PHE A 204 59.66 -1.74 11.90
N GLN A 205 59.85 -0.95 10.84
CA GLN A 205 60.24 0.46 10.91
C GLN A 205 59.02 1.34 10.58
N LEU A 206 58.85 2.44 11.30
CA LEU A 206 57.76 3.38 11.08
C LEU A 206 57.99 4.22 9.81
N PRO A 207 56.92 4.67 9.14
CA PRO A 207 57.03 5.59 8.01
C PRO A 207 57.52 6.98 8.46
N SER A 208 58.14 7.71 7.54
CA SER A 208 58.67 9.06 7.73
C SER A 208 57.94 10.08 6.84
N PRO A 209 57.62 11.29 7.34
CA PRO A 209 57.06 12.38 6.52
C PRO A 209 58.01 12.90 5.43
N GLU A 210 59.31 12.64 5.55
CA GLU A 210 60.32 13.06 4.58
C GLU A 210 60.43 12.10 3.38
N ASN A 211 59.77 10.95 3.46
CA ASN A 211 59.81 9.91 2.44
C ASN A 211 58.54 9.97 1.57
N THR A 212 58.71 9.68 0.27
CA THR A 212 57.60 9.38 -0.64
C THR A 212 56.87 8.10 -0.22
N TYR A 213 55.67 7.85 -0.78
CA TYR A 213 54.91 6.64 -0.51
C TYR A 213 55.72 5.35 -0.77
N CYS A 214 56.43 5.27 -1.90
CA CYS A 214 57.23 4.08 -2.23
C CYS A 214 58.44 3.91 -1.32
N GLU A 215 59.10 5.01 -0.91
CA GLU A 215 60.20 4.96 0.06
C GLU A 215 59.71 4.47 1.43
N ASN A 216 58.56 4.95 1.88
CA ASN A 216 57.93 4.47 3.10
C ASN A 216 57.54 2.99 2.99
N LEU A 217 57.00 2.55 1.85
CA LEU A 217 56.68 1.14 1.62
C LEU A 217 57.93 0.25 1.71
N PHE A 218 59.04 0.65 1.08
CA PHE A 218 60.32 -0.09 1.15
C PHE A 218 60.90 -0.10 2.56
N THR A 219 60.86 1.04 3.26
CA THR A 219 61.33 1.18 4.65
C THR A 219 60.55 0.26 5.58
N MET A 220 59.22 0.33 5.54
CA MET A 220 58.32 -0.51 6.33
C MET A 220 58.44 -2.00 6.01
N ALA A 221 58.75 -2.34 4.75
CA ALA A 221 59.01 -3.72 4.32
C ALA A 221 60.45 -4.19 4.61
N GLY A 222 61.30 -3.34 5.19
CA GLY A 222 62.70 -3.65 5.49
C GLY A 222 63.56 -3.91 4.25
N MET A 223 63.23 -3.27 3.13
CA MET A 223 63.97 -3.28 1.87
C MET A 223 64.88 -2.05 1.78
N VAL A 224 65.71 -1.89 2.79
CA VAL A 224 66.68 -0.79 2.90
C VAL A 224 68.08 -1.35 3.03
N ASP A 225 69.07 -0.59 2.55
CA ASP A 225 70.46 -0.91 2.79
C ASP A 225 70.79 -0.80 4.28
N ARG A 226 71.60 -1.74 4.79
CA ARG A 226 71.88 -1.85 6.23
C ARG A 226 72.70 -0.68 6.77
N VAL A 227 73.49 -0.02 5.93
CA VAL A 227 74.40 1.06 6.33
C VAL A 227 73.72 2.41 6.22
N SER A 228 73.14 2.70 5.06
CA SER A 228 72.48 3.98 4.78
C SER A 228 71.07 4.08 5.36
N GLY A 229 70.42 2.94 5.64
CA GLY A 229 69.02 2.90 6.10
C GLY A 229 68.02 3.34 5.03
N ARG A 230 68.46 3.50 3.77
CA ARG A 230 67.63 3.99 2.66
C ARG A 230 67.37 2.88 1.63
N PRO A 231 66.25 2.94 0.90
CA PRO A 231 66.01 2.08 -0.25
C PRO A 231 67.09 2.25 -1.33
N ASP A 232 67.39 1.17 -2.04
CA ASP A 232 68.24 1.23 -3.24
C ASP A 232 67.53 2.10 -4.31
N PRO A 233 68.20 3.16 -4.85
CA PRO A 233 67.55 4.10 -5.75
C PRO A 233 67.16 3.48 -7.10
N VAL A 234 67.92 2.50 -7.60
CA VAL A 234 67.60 1.80 -8.85
C VAL A 234 66.38 0.91 -8.65
N LYS A 235 66.36 0.14 -7.55
CA LYS A 235 65.22 -0.72 -7.20
C LYS A 235 63.95 0.08 -6.96
N LEU A 236 64.06 1.18 -6.23
CA LEU A 236 62.95 2.09 -5.96
C LEU A 236 62.37 2.67 -7.27
N SER A 237 63.24 3.15 -8.17
CA SER A 237 62.83 3.65 -9.49
C SER A 237 62.16 2.57 -10.34
N CYS A 238 62.68 1.34 -10.33
CA CYS A 238 62.08 0.21 -11.04
C CYS A 238 60.70 -0.16 -10.49
N PHE A 239 60.53 -0.18 -9.17
CA PHE A 239 59.24 -0.45 -8.52
C PHE A 239 58.22 0.64 -8.83
N ARG A 240 58.62 1.92 -8.80
CA ARG A 240 57.78 3.07 -9.19
C ARG A 240 57.31 2.97 -10.64
N ARG A 241 58.23 2.72 -11.59
CA ARG A 241 57.88 2.58 -13.02
C ARG A 241 56.96 1.39 -13.26
N PHE A 242 57.19 0.26 -12.59
CA PHE A 242 56.28 -0.87 -12.66
C PHE A 242 54.89 -0.52 -12.11
N ALA A 243 54.81 0.32 -11.08
CA ALA A 243 53.54 0.80 -10.55
C ALA A 243 52.70 1.56 -11.60
N MET A 244 53.32 2.30 -12.53
CA MET A 244 52.60 2.99 -13.62
C MET A 244 51.94 2.00 -14.59
N LEU A 245 52.56 0.83 -14.80
CA LEU A 245 52.03 -0.26 -15.64
C LEU A 245 50.91 -1.05 -14.96
N ASN A 246 50.96 -1.12 -13.63
CA ASN A 246 50.11 -1.98 -12.83
C ASN A 246 49.07 -1.20 -12.00
N ALA A 247 49.02 0.14 -12.12
CA ALA A 247 48.16 1.00 -11.34
C ALA A 247 46.68 0.65 -11.49
N ASP A 248 46.24 0.39 -12.72
CA ASP A 248 44.91 -0.11 -13.03
C ASP A 248 44.92 -0.97 -14.31
N HIS A 249 43.91 -1.82 -14.47
CA HIS A 249 43.74 -2.63 -15.68
C HIS A 249 42.25 -2.88 -16.00
N GLY A 250 41.43 -1.84 -15.85
CA GLY A 250 39.99 -1.87 -16.04
C GLY A 250 39.30 -2.86 -15.10
N MET A 251 38.28 -3.56 -15.60
CA MET A 251 37.49 -4.52 -14.82
C MET A 251 38.19 -5.88 -14.61
N ALA A 252 39.48 -5.86 -14.28
CA ALA A 252 40.20 -7.03 -13.79
C ALA A 252 39.53 -7.60 -12.53
N LEU A 253 39.78 -8.87 -12.20
CA LEU A 253 39.06 -9.58 -11.13
C LEU A 253 39.14 -8.86 -9.77
N THR A 254 40.29 -8.29 -9.41
CA THR A 254 40.48 -7.48 -8.18
C THR A 254 39.58 -6.23 -8.15
N ALA A 255 39.57 -5.43 -9.23
CA ALA A 255 38.71 -4.27 -9.36
C ALA A 255 37.22 -4.66 -9.41
N PHE A 256 36.89 -5.74 -10.13
CA PHE A 256 35.52 -6.25 -10.20
C PHE A 256 35.01 -6.75 -8.84
N SER A 257 35.80 -7.53 -8.11
CA SER A 257 35.47 -8.00 -6.75
C SER A 257 35.25 -6.83 -5.78
N THR A 258 36.06 -5.78 -5.93
CA THR A 258 35.92 -4.52 -5.19
C THR A 258 34.55 -3.91 -5.44
N ILE A 259 34.15 -3.68 -6.70
CA ILE A 259 32.86 -3.04 -6.99
C ILE A 259 31.66 -3.93 -6.66
N VAL A 260 31.79 -5.27 -6.76
CA VAL A 260 30.76 -6.21 -6.32
C VAL A 260 30.51 -6.04 -4.82
N THR A 261 31.58 -5.97 -4.03
CA THR A 261 31.49 -5.74 -2.57
C THR A 261 31.00 -4.33 -2.26
N ALA A 262 31.49 -3.32 -2.97
CA ALA A 262 31.05 -1.93 -2.86
C ALA A 262 29.55 -1.75 -3.16
N SER A 263 28.97 -2.64 -3.97
CA SER A 263 27.55 -2.57 -4.35
C SER A 263 26.57 -2.84 -3.22
N SER A 264 27.03 -3.43 -2.11
CA SER A 264 26.29 -3.48 -0.85
C SER A 264 26.56 -2.28 0.06
N LEU A 265 27.19 -1.22 -0.47
CA LEU A 265 27.64 -0.03 0.25
C LEU A 265 28.75 -0.30 1.28
N ALA A 266 29.59 -1.31 1.05
CA ALA A 266 30.70 -1.63 1.96
C ALA A 266 31.82 -0.58 1.93
N ASP A 267 32.50 -0.42 3.07
CA ASP A 267 33.68 0.46 3.22
C ASP A 267 34.87 -0.02 2.35
N PRO A 268 35.87 0.83 2.08
CA PRO A 268 36.96 0.48 1.17
C PRO A 268 37.90 -0.59 1.73
N ILE A 269 38.04 -0.75 3.05
CA ILE A 269 38.86 -1.81 3.65
C ILE A 269 38.19 -3.17 3.44
N SER A 270 36.88 -3.27 3.67
CA SER A 270 36.10 -4.48 3.35
C SER A 270 36.20 -4.83 1.86
N CYS A 271 36.17 -3.82 0.98
CA CYS A 271 36.35 -4.04 -0.46
C CYS A 271 37.79 -4.48 -0.80
N LEU A 272 38.81 -3.96 -0.11
CA LEU A 272 40.20 -4.42 -0.24
C LEU A 272 40.38 -5.86 0.23
N ILE A 273 39.75 -6.27 1.33
CA ILE A 273 39.77 -7.67 1.79
C ILE A 273 39.25 -8.60 0.68
N SER A 274 38.15 -8.23 0.02
CA SER A 274 37.62 -8.95 -1.14
C SER A 274 38.59 -8.96 -2.33
N ALA A 275 39.25 -7.83 -2.61
CA ALA A 275 40.25 -7.74 -3.66
C ALA A 275 41.50 -8.61 -3.37
N VAL A 276 41.98 -8.63 -2.13
CA VAL A 276 43.10 -9.47 -1.67
C VAL A 276 42.76 -10.95 -1.83
N ALA A 277 41.56 -11.35 -1.42
CA ALA A 277 41.10 -12.73 -1.61
C ALA A 277 41.02 -13.10 -3.10
N ALA A 278 40.54 -12.20 -3.95
CA ALA A 278 40.47 -12.39 -5.40
C ALA A 278 41.86 -12.45 -6.07
N ALA A 279 42.84 -11.70 -5.57
CA ALA A 279 44.21 -11.72 -6.06
C ALA A 279 44.91 -13.08 -5.81
N TYR A 280 44.53 -13.78 -4.74
CA TYR A 280 45.16 -15.05 -4.37
C TYR A 280 44.96 -16.17 -5.40
N GLY A 281 43.92 -16.09 -6.23
CA GLY A 281 43.61 -17.12 -7.21
C GLY A 281 44.70 -17.29 -8.29
N PRO A 282 45.05 -18.52 -8.68
CA PRO A 282 46.09 -18.80 -9.68
C PRO A 282 45.72 -18.35 -11.10
N LEU A 283 44.45 -18.03 -11.36
CA LEU A 283 43.97 -17.45 -12.63
C LEU A 283 44.03 -15.91 -12.63
N HIS A 284 44.60 -15.31 -11.58
CA HIS A 284 44.85 -13.87 -11.50
C HIS A 284 46.28 -13.61 -10.98
N PHE A 285 46.50 -12.86 -9.89
CA PHE A 285 47.88 -12.55 -9.45
C PHE A 285 48.66 -13.79 -8.99
N GLY A 286 47.99 -14.81 -8.46
CA GLY A 286 48.62 -16.11 -8.15
C GLY A 286 49.20 -16.84 -9.38
N ALA A 287 48.94 -16.37 -10.60
CA ALA A 287 49.59 -16.86 -11.80
C ALA A 287 51.11 -16.63 -11.77
N THR A 288 51.58 -15.57 -11.10
CA THR A 288 53.02 -15.27 -10.97
C THR A 288 53.76 -16.36 -10.18
N GLU A 289 53.23 -16.73 -9.01
CA GLU A 289 53.76 -17.83 -8.19
C GLU A 289 53.66 -19.17 -8.93
N SER A 290 52.53 -19.42 -9.61
CA SER A 290 52.33 -20.65 -10.39
C SER A 290 53.32 -20.76 -11.56
N ALA A 291 53.56 -19.66 -12.27
CA ALA A 291 54.54 -19.58 -13.35
C ALA A 291 55.95 -19.83 -12.80
N GLN A 292 56.30 -19.23 -11.66
CA GLN A 292 57.63 -19.40 -11.07
C GLN A 292 57.89 -20.84 -10.60
N ARG A 293 56.89 -21.51 -10.02
CA ARG A 293 56.98 -22.94 -9.70
C ARG A 293 57.18 -23.80 -10.96
N ALA A 294 56.45 -23.51 -12.04
CA ALA A 294 56.63 -24.21 -13.30
C ALA A 294 58.04 -24.03 -13.87
N LEU A 295 58.60 -22.82 -13.81
CA LEU A 295 59.98 -22.55 -14.24
C LEU A 295 61.01 -23.31 -13.39
N LEU A 296 60.80 -23.40 -12.08
CA LEU A 296 61.64 -24.20 -11.17
C LEU A 296 61.58 -25.70 -11.49
N GLU A 297 60.40 -26.23 -11.82
CA GLU A 297 60.22 -27.64 -12.22
C GLU A 297 60.91 -27.97 -13.56
N ILE A 298 60.86 -27.04 -14.53
CA ILE A 298 61.60 -27.18 -15.80
C ILE A 298 63.10 -27.25 -15.50
N GLY A 299 63.59 -26.37 -14.63
CA GLY A 299 64.94 -26.37 -14.07
C GLY A 299 66.05 -25.90 -15.03
N ARG A 300 65.99 -26.27 -16.32
CA ARG A 300 67.00 -25.91 -17.33
C ARG A 300 66.40 -25.68 -18.73
N PRO A 301 66.98 -24.77 -19.56
CA PRO A 301 66.38 -24.38 -20.85
C PRO A 301 66.18 -25.52 -21.86
N ASP A 302 66.98 -26.59 -21.79
CA ASP A 302 66.90 -27.75 -22.69
C ASP A 302 65.67 -28.64 -22.44
N ARG A 303 64.97 -28.47 -21.30
CA ARG A 303 63.70 -29.16 -21.00
C ARG A 303 62.45 -28.38 -21.44
N VAL A 304 62.62 -27.18 -22.01
CA VAL A 304 61.49 -26.37 -22.49
C VAL A 304 60.68 -27.06 -23.60
N PRO A 305 61.27 -27.75 -24.59
CA PRO A 305 60.50 -28.47 -25.62
C PRO A 305 59.50 -29.47 -25.04
N ASP A 306 59.91 -30.29 -24.07
CA ASP A 306 59.06 -31.27 -23.41
C ASP A 306 57.87 -30.60 -22.71
N PHE A 307 58.13 -29.49 -22.02
CA PHE A 307 57.10 -28.70 -21.37
C PHE A 307 56.11 -28.08 -22.37
N ILE A 308 56.60 -27.55 -23.50
CA ILE A 308 55.75 -27.02 -24.58
C ILE A 308 54.86 -28.12 -25.18
N GLU A 309 55.38 -29.33 -25.31
CA GLU A 309 54.61 -30.50 -25.77
C GLU A 309 53.49 -30.87 -24.78
N GLU A 310 53.77 -30.88 -23.47
CA GLU A 310 52.75 -31.10 -22.43
C GLU A 310 51.65 -30.03 -22.44
N VAL A 311 52.02 -28.77 -22.68
CA VAL A 311 51.05 -27.66 -22.81
C VAL A 311 50.18 -27.83 -24.06
N ARG A 312 50.77 -28.27 -25.18
CA ARG A 312 50.04 -28.55 -26.43
C ARG A 312 49.00 -29.66 -26.26
N ASN A 313 49.36 -30.71 -25.52
CA ASN A 313 48.49 -31.85 -25.24
C ASN A 313 47.45 -31.56 -24.15
N GLY A 314 47.50 -30.38 -23.53
CA GLY A 314 46.58 -29.97 -22.48
C GLY A 314 46.84 -30.61 -21.12
N HIS A 315 47.97 -31.29 -20.95
CA HIS A 315 48.39 -31.85 -19.66
C HIS A 315 48.81 -30.76 -18.66
N ARG A 316 49.35 -29.63 -19.16
CA ARG A 316 49.67 -28.44 -18.36
C ARG A 316 49.18 -27.15 -19.00
N LYS A 317 49.10 -26.10 -18.19
CA LYS A 317 48.86 -24.72 -18.66
C LYS A 317 50.15 -23.91 -18.56
N LEU A 318 50.44 -23.12 -19.58
CA LEU A 318 51.48 -22.10 -19.54
C LEU A 318 50.90 -20.81 -18.93
N PHE A 319 51.20 -20.57 -17.65
CA PHE A 319 50.85 -19.33 -16.96
C PHE A 319 51.66 -18.15 -17.51
N GLY A 320 51.06 -16.97 -17.59
CA GLY A 320 51.66 -15.79 -18.21
C GLY A 320 51.48 -15.68 -19.74
N TYR A 321 50.78 -16.65 -20.36
CA TYR A 321 50.46 -16.60 -21.80
C TYR A 321 48.96 -16.45 -22.06
N GLY A 322 48.64 -15.63 -23.04
CA GLY A 322 47.28 -15.27 -23.40
C GLY A 322 46.68 -14.23 -22.45
N HIS A 323 45.70 -13.49 -22.96
CA HIS A 323 45.02 -12.45 -22.20
C HIS A 323 43.53 -12.42 -22.56
N ARG A 324 42.69 -12.04 -21.59
CA ARG A 324 41.25 -11.94 -21.80
C ARG A 324 40.91 -10.83 -22.81
N SER A 325 41.51 -9.65 -22.59
CA SER A 325 41.25 -8.44 -23.38
C SER A 325 42.22 -8.24 -24.55
N TYR A 326 43.38 -8.92 -24.56
CA TYR A 326 44.40 -8.74 -25.59
C TYR A 326 44.48 -9.99 -26.44
N LYS A 327 44.29 -9.82 -27.75
CA LYS A 327 44.44 -10.88 -28.76
C LYS A 327 45.72 -10.69 -29.58
N GLY A 328 46.56 -9.75 -29.17
CA GLY A 328 47.90 -9.47 -29.67
C GLY A 328 48.87 -9.27 -28.49
N PRO A 329 50.09 -8.77 -28.74
CA PRO A 329 51.07 -8.48 -27.70
C PRO A 329 50.51 -7.52 -26.63
N ASP A 330 50.83 -7.79 -25.36
CA ASP A 330 50.45 -6.91 -24.25
C ASP A 330 51.33 -5.66 -24.25
N PRO A 331 50.76 -4.44 -24.26
CA PRO A 331 51.51 -3.19 -24.35
C PRO A 331 52.47 -2.95 -23.17
N ARG A 332 52.31 -3.69 -22.08
CA ARG A 332 53.14 -3.57 -20.88
C ARG A 332 54.42 -4.40 -20.95
N VAL A 333 54.49 -5.42 -21.81
CA VAL A 333 55.63 -6.36 -21.84
C VAL A 333 56.94 -5.67 -22.18
N ARG A 334 56.96 -4.83 -23.22
CA ARG A 334 58.17 -4.07 -23.61
C ARG A 334 58.67 -3.13 -22.50
N PRO A 335 57.81 -2.29 -21.88
CA PRO A 335 58.18 -1.53 -20.69
C PRO A 335 58.74 -2.39 -19.54
N ILE A 336 58.15 -3.57 -19.26
CA ILE A 336 58.65 -4.49 -18.22
C ILE A 336 60.05 -5.00 -18.56
N GLN A 337 60.30 -5.39 -19.81
CA GLN A 337 61.62 -5.81 -20.26
C GLN A 337 62.64 -4.67 -20.15
N SER A 338 62.22 -3.41 -20.37
CA SER A 338 63.07 -2.24 -20.12
C SER A 338 63.45 -2.11 -18.64
N ILE A 339 62.50 -2.30 -17.73
CA ILE A 339 62.77 -2.29 -16.28
C ILE A 339 63.73 -3.41 -15.89
N LEU A 340 63.55 -4.61 -16.47
CA LEU A 340 64.45 -5.75 -16.21
C LEU A 340 65.89 -5.45 -16.64
N LYS A 341 66.10 -4.78 -17.78
CA LYS A 341 67.46 -4.39 -18.21
C LYS A 341 68.15 -3.50 -17.18
N ASP A 342 67.42 -2.55 -16.58
CA ASP A 342 67.98 -1.65 -15.57
C ASP A 342 68.33 -2.38 -14.26
N LEU A 343 67.63 -3.47 -13.94
CA LEU A 343 67.93 -4.33 -12.79
C LEU A 343 69.10 -5.30 -13.05
N ASN A 344 69.52 -5.47 -14.30
CA ASN A 344 70.63 -6.32 -14.75
C ASN A 344 70.61 -7.78 -14.21
N PRO A 345 69.57 -8.58 -14.51
CA PRO A 345 69.37 -9.95 -13.99
C PRO A 345 70.27 -11.01 -14.65
N SER A 346 71.47 -10.64 -15.14
CA SER A 346 72.32 -11.46 -16.02
C SER A 346 72.64 -12.88 -15.49
N SER A 347 72.52 -13.10 -14.18
CA SER A 347 72.72 -14.38 -13.49
C SER A 347 71.44 -15.20 -13.24
N ASN A 348 70.24 -14.68 -13.54
CA ASN A 348 68.98 -15.35 -13.23
C ASN A 348 68.67 -16.50 -14.21
N GLY A 349 68.90 -17.74 -13.78
CA GLY A 349 68.67 -18.94 -14.58
C GLY A 349 67.21 -19.16 -14.99
N LEU A 350 66.25 -18.72 -14.18
CA LEU A 350 64.81 -18.85 -14.49
C LEU A 350 64.38 -17.89 -15.62
N LEU A 351 64.97 -16.69 -15.67
CA LEU A 351 64.72 -15.76 -16.77
C LEU A 351 65.15 -16.36 -18.12
N LYS A 352 66.29 -17.05 -18.17
CA LYS A 352 66.75 -17.76 -19.38
C LYS A 352 65.79 -18.87 -19.82
N ILE A 353 65.14 -19.55 -18.87
CA ILE A 353 64.09 -20.54 -19.18
C ILE A 353 62.87 -19.83 -19.77
N ALA A 354 62.44 -18.70 -19.19
CA ALA A 354 61.31 -17.92 -19.70
C ALA A 354 61.58 -17.35 -21.11
N GLU A 355 62.77 -16.83 -21.37
CA GLU A 355 63.20 -16.40 -22.71
C GLU A 355 63.19 -17.56 -23.72
N ARG A 356 63.61 -18.76 -23.29
CA ARG A 356 63.55 -19.95 -24.14
C ARG A 356 62.12 -20.40 -24.42
N ILE A 357 61.23 -20.33 -23.43
CA ILE A 357 59.79 -20.57 -23.61
C ILE A 357 59.21 -19.58 -24.63
N GLU A 358 59.58 -18.30 -24.56
CA GLU A 358 59.10 -17.29 -25.51
C GLU A 358 59.57 -17.58 -26.94
N GLN A 359 60.83 -17.94 -27.13
CA GLN A 359 61.38 -18.31 -28.43
C GLN A 359 60.63 -19.49 -29.05
N GLU A 360 60.36 -20.54 -28.28
CA GLU A 360 59.65 -21.72 -28.78
C GLU A 360 58.15 -21.44 -28.99
N ALA A 361 57.47 -20.82 -28.04
CA ALA A 361 56.05 -20.49 -28.16
C ALA A 361 55.76 -19.55 -29.34
N THR A 362 56.66 -18.63 -29.67
CA THR A 362 56.48 -17.70 -30.81
C THR A 362 56.53 -18.41 -32.16
N THR A 363 57.28 -19.50 -32.26
CA THR A 363 57.42 -20.28 -33.51
C THR A 363 56.45 -21.45 -33.60
N ASP A 364 55.85 -21.88 -32.48
CA ASP A 364 54.93 -23.01 -32.41
C ASP A 364 53.51 -22.69 -32.95
N ASP A 365 52.96 -23.60 -33.75
CA ASP A 365 51.65 -23.50 -34.40
C ASP A 365 50.47 -23.43 -33.41
N TYR A 366 50.54 -24.12 -32.28
CA TYR A 366 49.50 -24.15 -31.26
C TYR A 366 49.25 -22.75 -30.69
N PHE A 367 50.33 -22.02 -30.38
CA PHE A 367 50.27 -20.68 -29.79
C PHE A 367 49.87 -19.63 -30.83
N ARG A 368 50.43 -19.69 -32.05
CA ARG A 368 50.10 -18.77 -33.14
C ARG A 368 48.62 -18.85 -33.53
N ARG A 369 48.09 -20.06 -33.74
CA ARG A 369 46.67 -20.24 -34.12
C ARG A 369 45.71 -19.77 -33.04
N ARG A 370 46.07 -19.91 -31.77
CA ARG A 370 45.28 -19.47 -30.61
C ARG A 370 45.54 -18.02 -30.19
N LYS A 371 46.47 -17.32 -30.86
CA LYS A 371 46.89 -15.95 -30.52
C LYS A 371 47.32 -15.81 -29.06
N LEU A 372 48.12 -16.76 -28.58
CA LEU A 372 48.65 -16.78 -27.21
C LEU A 372 50.02 -16.08 -27.19
N TYR A 373 50.04 -14.88 -26.62
CA TYR A 373 51.25 -14.05 -26.46
C TYR A 373 51.62 -13.93 -24.98
N PRO A 374 52.89 -13.65 -24.65
CA PRO A 374 53.28 -13.33 -23.29
C PRO A 374 52.51 -12.08 -22.82
N ASN A 375 52.03 -12.13 -21.59
CA ASN A 375 51.38 -11.01 -20.92
C ASN A 375 52.31 -10.40 -19.85
N ALA A 376 51.89 -9.30 -19.23
CA ALA A 376 52.70 -8.60 -18.22
C ALA A 376 53.15 -9.50 -17.05
N ASP A 377 52.37 -10.51 -16.66
CA ASP A 377 52.69 -11.35 -15.49
C ASP A 377 53.87 -12.31 -15.78
N PHE A 378 54.09 -12.65 -17.06
CA PHE A 378 55.16 -13.55 -17.48
C PHE A 378 56.56 -12.98 -17.21
N TYR A 379 56.79 -11.70 -17.54
CA TYR A 379 58.05 -11.02 -17.23
C TYR A 379 57.99 -10.25 -15.91
N GLY A 380 56.80 -9.85 -15.46
CA GLY A 380 56.63 -9.02 -14.29
C GLY A 380 57.08 -9.69 -12.99
N ASN A 381 56.93 -11.01 -12.87
CA ASN A 381 57.43 -11.73 -11.69
C ASN A 381 58.94 -11.54 -11.49
N PHE A 382 59.73 -11.52 -12.58
CA PHE A 382 61.18 -11.33 -12.49
C PHE A 382 61.55 -9.95 -11.98
N VAL A 383 60.75 -8.92 -12.29
CA VAL A 383 60.98 -7.58 -11.74
C VAL A 383 60.92 -7.64 -10.22
N PHE A 384 59.88 -8.27 -9.65
CA PHE A 384 59.75 -8.35 -8.20
C PHE A 384 60.81 -9.25 -7.54
N THR A 385 61.22 -10.35 -8.18
CA THR A 385 62.30 -11.18 -7.62
C THR A 385 63.63 -10.45 -7.57
N GLU A 386 63.98 -9.68 -8.61
CA GLU A 386 65.21 -8.88 -8.65
C GLU A 386 65.17 -7.69 -7.67
N LEU A 387 63.97 -7.14 -7.42
CA LEU A 387 63.77 -6.17 -6.34
C LEU A 387 64.07 -6.79 -4.96
N GLY A 388 63.89 -8.10 -4.79
CA GLY A 388 64.18 -8.85 -3.57
C GLY A 388 62.93 -9.32 -2.82
N PHE A 389 61.81 -9.46 -3.53
CA PHE A 389 60.61 -10.11 -3.00
C PHE A 389 60.67 -11.63 -3.23
N GLU A 390 60.22 -12.38 -2.23
CA GLU A 390 59.99 -13.82 -2.40
C GLU A 390 58.80 -14.06 -3.35
N PRO A 391 58.80 -15.19 -4.10
CA PRO A 391 57.76 -15.51 -5.08
C PRO A 391 56.32 -15.37 -4.58
N ASP A 392 56.06 -15.82 -3.36
CA ASP A 392 54.75 -15.81 -2.72
C ASP A 392 54.33 -14.43 -2.18
N MET A 393 55.28 -13.49 -2.08
CA MET A 393 55.03 -12.08 -1.72
C MET A 393 54.68 -11.22 -2.94
N ILE A 394 54.99 -11.69 -4.17
CA ILE A 394 54.76 -10.94 -5.40
C ILE A 394 53.28 -10.52 -5.57
N PRO A 395 52.28 -11.39 -5.37
CA PRO A 395 50.87 -10.97 -5.47
C PRO A 395 50.51 -9.83 -4.50
N ALA A 396 51.07 -9.84 -3.29
CA ALA A 396 50.86 -8.80 -2.30
C ALA A 396 51.52 -7.47 -2.72
N ALA A 397 52.72 -7.53 -3.30
CA ALA A 397 53.45 -6.37 -3.82
C ALA A 397 52.81 -5.80 -5.08
N MET A 398 52.25 -6.63 -5.96
CA MET A 398 51.45 -6.15 -7.09
C MET A 398 50.19 -5.41 -6.60
N LEU A 399 49.57 -5.88 -5.51
CA LEU A 399 48.42 -5.20 -4.92
C LEU A 399 48.76 -3.83 -4.31
N THR A 400 49.98 -3.60 -3.78
CA THR A 400 50.36 -2.26 -3.27
C THR A 400 50.36 -1.20 -4.37
N GLN A 401 50.42 -1.62 -5.64
CA GLN A 401 50.34 -0.76 -6.82
C GLN A 401 48.92 -0.75 -7.39
N ARG A 402 48.28 -1.92 -7.54
CA ARG A 402 46.91 -2.06 -8.04
C ARG A 402 45.86 -1.37 -7.16
N ILE A 403 46.20 -1.09 -5.90
CA ILE A 403 45.34 -0.36 -4.98
C ILE A 403 44.91 1.01 -5.53
N MET A 404 45.72 1.65 -6.38
CA MET A 404 45.37 2.94 -7.01
C MET A 404 44.09 2.82 -7.84
N GLY A 405 44.04 1.84 -8.76
CA GLY A 405 42.86 1.55 -9.57
C GLY A 405 41.68 1.01 -8.75
N ILE A 406 41.94 0.13 -7.78
CA ILE A 406 40.90 -0.42 -6.89
C ILE A 406 40.16 0.71 -6.15
N MET A 407 40.91 1.64 -5.57
CA MET A 407 40.33 2.78 -4.84
C MET A 407 39.67 3.79 -5.77
N ALA A 408 40.22 4.02 -6.96
CA ALA A 408 39.57 4.85 -7.97
C ALA A 408 38.21 4.28 -8.39
N HIS A 409 38.13 2.96 -8.65
CA HIS A 409 36.88 2.29 -9.00
C HIS A 409 35.88 2.27 -7.85
N TRP A 410 36.32 2.00 -6.62
CA TRP A 410 35.45 2.07 -5.43
C TRP A 410 34.83 3.47 -5.28
N ARG A 411 35.66 4.52 -5.40
CA ARG A 411 35.21 5.91 -5.30
C ARG A 411 34.25 6.27 -6.43
N GLU A 412 34.60 5.95 -7.68
CA GLU A 412 33.73 6.19 -8.85
C GLU A 412 32.36 5.54 -8.64
N TYR A 413 32.34 4.32 -8.09
CA TYR A 413 31.12 3.58 -7.80
C TYR A 413 30.25 4.21 -6.69
N MET A 414 30.88 4.68 -5.60
CA MET A 414 30.17 5.34 -4.49
C MET A 414 29.55 6.68 -4.89
N LEU A 415 30.19 7.41 -5.81
CA LEU A 415 29.73 8.72 -6.26
C LEU A 415 28.71 8.66 -7.40
N THR A 416 28.84 7.69 -8.31
CA THR A 416 27.93 7.54 -9.48
C THR A 416 26.61 6.82 -9.17
N ARG A 417 26.43 6.34 -7.92
CA ARG A 417 25.22 5.63 -7.44
C ARG A 417 24.98 4.29 -8.15
N GLY A 418 25.95 3.38 -8.05
CA GLY A 418 25.81 2.02 -8.56
C GLY A 418 24.69 1.20 -7.88
N LYS A 419 24.11 0.23 -8.61
CA LYS A 419 23.06 -0.68 -8.10
C LYS A 419 23.68 -1.97 -7.55
N LEU A 420 23.06 -2.58 -6.54
CA LEU A 420 23.50 -3.86 -6.01
C LEU A 420 23.73 -4.91 -7.12
N PHE A 421 24.94 -5.49 -7.17
CA PHE A 421 25.24 -6.60 -8.07
C PHE A 421 24.52 -7.87 -7.58
N ARG A 422 23.44 -8.25 -8.26
CA ARG A 422 22.60 -9.40 -7.91
C ARG A 422 22.20 -10.20 -9.15
N PRO A 423 23.11 -11.02 -9.72
CA PRO A 423 22.82 -11.79 -10.92
C PRO A 423 21.80 -12.91 -10.66
N SER A 424 21.11 -13.33 -11.72
CA SER A 424 20.29 -14.56 -11.73
C SER A 424 21.09 -15.74 -12.28
N HIS A 425 20.66 -16.97 -12.00
CA HIS A 425 21.22 -18.20 -12.59
C HIS A 425 20.16 -18.95 -13.41
N ILE A 426 20.60 -19.78 -14.36
CA ILE A 426 19.75 -20.79 -15.00
C ILE A 426 19.76 -22.02 -14.09
N TYR A 427 18.58 -22.50 -13.73
CA TYR A 427 18.42 -23.75 -12.99
C TYR A 427 18.31 -24.88 -14.01
N THR A 428 19.24 -25.84 -13.99
CA THR A 428 19.40 -26.86 -15.04
C THR A 428 18.86 -28.23 -14.65
N GLU A 429 18.53 -28.43 -13.38
CA GLU A 429 17.90 -29.68 -12.96
C GLU A 429 16.47 -29.71 -13.49
N ASN A 430 16.05 -30.90 -13.94
CA ASN A 430 14.64 -31.15 -14.18
C ASN A 430 13.94 -30.90 -12.86
N THR A 431 13.19 -29.81 -12.73
CA THR A 431 12.29 -29.69 -11.59
C THR A 431 11.27 -30.80 -11.78
N PRO A 432 11.25 -31.91 -10.99
CA PRO A 432 9.99 -32.62 -10.86
C PRO A 432 9.07 -31.54 -10.35
N LEU A 433 8.08 -31.13 -11.17
CA LEU A 433 7.06 -30.13 -10.82
C LEU A 433 6.87 -30.20 -9.31
N LEU A 434 7.41 -29.22 -8.54
CA LEU A 434 7.45 -29.25 -7.07
C LEU A 434 6.21 -30.00 -6.61
N PRO A 435 6.30 -31.12 -5.86
CA PRO A 435 5.14 -31.96 -5.57
C PRO A 435 4.04 -31.02 -5.15
N ARG A 436 3.02 -30.96 -6.02
CA ARG A 436 2.00 -29.91 -6.00
C ARG A 436 1.51 -29.84 -4.57
N TYR A 437 1.74 -28.71 -3.89
CA TYR A 437 1.18 -28.49 -2.56
C TYR A 437 -0.26 -29.01 -2.56
N SER A 438 -0.49 -29.98 -1.68
CA SER A 438 -1.49 -31.04 -1.81
C SER A 438 -2.76 -30.61 -2.55
N SER A 439 -3.01 -31.19 -3.73
CA SER A 439 -4.36 -31.14 -4.29
C SER A 439 -5.23 -32.04 -3.42
N PHE A 440 -5.94 -31.45 -2.46
CA PHE A 440 -7.00 -32.14 -1.74
C PHE A 440 -7.90 -32.84 -2.75
N THR A 441 -8.19 -34.11 -2.51
CA THR A 441 -9.20 -34.85 -3.28
C THR A 441 -10.52 -34.10 -3.20
N THR A 442 -11.44 -34.32 -4.15
CA THR A 442 -12.76 -33.70 -4.13
C THR A 442 -13.49 -33.93 -2.80
N SER A 443 -13.32 -35.11 -2.19
CA SER A 443 -13.88 -35.43 -0.88
C SER A 443 -13.23 -34.61 0.25
N GLN A 444 -11.90 -34.47 0.25
CA GLN A 444 -11.20 -33.62 1.23
C GLN A 444 -11.58 -32.14 1.08
N LYS A 445 -11.69 -31.62 -0.15
CA LYS A 445 -12.18 -30.26 -0.42
C LYS A 445 -13.58 -30.06 0.14
N ARG A 446 -14.50 -30.99 -0.14
CA ARG A 446 -15.88 -30.94 0.37
C ARG A 446 -15.92 -30.94 1.90
N ILE A 447 -15.15 -31.79 2.56
CA ILE A 447 -15.10 -31.84 4.03
C ILE A 447 -14.58 -30.52 4.61
N ILE A 448 -13.45 -30.00 4.11
CA ILE A 448 -12.87 -28.75 4.59
C ILE A 448 -13.86 -27.58 4.42
N ILE A 449 -14.52 -27.50 3.26
CA ILE A 449 -15.50 -26.47 2.96
C ILE A 449 -16.76 -26.62 3.82
N LEU A 450 -17.22 -27.85 4.05
CA LEU A 450 -18.35 -28.14 4.91
C LEU A 450 -18.06 -27.73 6.36
N THR A 451 -16.87 -28.06 6.89
CA THR A 451 -16.45 -27.63 8.24
C THR A 451 -16.39 -26.11 8.36
N ALA A 452 -15.84 -25.44 7.36
CA ALA A 452 -15.80 -23.98 7.30
C ALA A 452 -17.22 -23.36 7.25
N ALA A 453 -18.13 -23.95 6.46
CA ALA A 453 -19.53 -23.52 6.38
C ALA A 453 -20.29 -23.73 7.70
N ILE A 454 -20.11 -24.87 8.36
CA ILE A 454 -20.71 -25.11 9.69
C ILE A 454 -20.22 -24.03 10.67
N GLY A 455 -18.91 -23.77 10.69
CA GLY A 455 -18.34 -22.74 11.55
C GLY A 455 -18.83 -21.31 11.27
N SER A 456 -19.15 -20.97 10.02
CA SER A 456 -19.72 -19.66 9.68
C SER A 456 -21.19 -19.50 10.06
N THR A 457 -21.92 -20.60 10.30
CA THR A 457 -23.37 -20.59 10.62
C THR A 457 -23.66 -19.92 11.97
N PHE A 458 -22.75 -20.07 12.94
CA PHE A 458 -22.96 -19.59 14.31
C PHE A 458 -23.19 -18.08 14.44
N SER A 459 -22.52 -17.28 13.61
CA SER A 459 -22.64 -15.82 13.65
C SER A 459 -24.04 -15.32 13.25
N PRO A 460 -24.55 -15.62 12.04
CA PRO A 460 -25.90 -15.20 11.68
C PRO A 460 -26.98 -15.95 12.47
N LEU A 461 -26.74 -17.19 12.92
CA LEU A 461 -27.74 -17.90 13.72
C LEU A 461 -27.98 -17.17 15.06
N SER A 462 -26.90 -16.82 15.77
CA SER A 462 -26.95 -16.05 17.02
C SER A 462 -27.54 -14.65 16.89
N ALA A 463 -27.44 -14.06 15.70
CA ALA A 463 -28.06 -12.78 15.42
C ALA A 463 -29.60 -12.91 15.31
N ASN A 464 -30.08 -13.96 14.65
CA ASN A 464 -31.49 -14.10 14.25
C ASN A 464 -32.34 -14.94 15.20
N ILE A 465 -31.75 -15.88 15.94
CA ILE A 465 -32.43 -16.69 16.97
C ILE A 465 -33.05 -15.83 18.08
N TYR A 466 -32.57 -14.60 18.20
CA TYR A 466 -32.96 -13.64 19.22
C TYR A 466 -34.32 -12.94 18.93
N TYR A 467 -34.75 -12.86 17.67
CA TYR A 467 -35.92 -12.05 17.27
C TYR A 467 -37.26 -12.44 17.91
N PRO A 468 -37.63 -13.73 18.04
CA PRO A 468 -38.90 -14.11 18.64
C PRO A 468 -38.97 -13.82 20.15
N ALA A 469 -37.83 -13.79 20.84
CA ALA A 469 -37.74 -13.63 22.29
C ALA A 469 -37.69 -12.16 22.74
N LEU A 470 -37.70 -11.19 21.83
CA LEU A 470 -37.48 -9.77 22.16
C LEU A 470 -38.45 -9.23 23.21
N ASN A 471 -39.73 -9.60 23.09
CA ASN A 471 -40.76 -9.14 24.02
C ASN A 471 -40.62 -9.83 25.38
N SER A 472 -40.39 -11.15 25.39
CA SER A 472 -40.17 -11.91 26.63
C SER A 472 -38.96 -11.42 27.43
N ILE A 473 -37.88 -11.02 26.75
CA ILE A 473 -36.68 -10.44 27.40
C ILE A 473 -36.96 -9.03 27.94
N ALA A 474 -37.72 -8.23 27.18
CA ALA A 474 -38.11 -6.88 27.61
C ALA A 474 -38.93 -6.94 28.90
N ASP A 475 -39.86 -7.89 28.97
CA ASP A 475 -40.72 -8.12 30.13
C ASP A 475 -39.91 -8.65 31.33
N ASP A 476 -39.02 -9.63 31.14
CA ASP A 476 -38.22 -10.25 32.22
C ASP A 476 -37.17 -9.28 32.82
N LEU A 477 -36.56 -8.44 31.99
CA LEU A 477 -35.56 -7.44 32.44
C LEU A 477 -36.18 -6.09 32.80
N ASN A 478 -37.50 -5.94 32.68
CA ASN A 478 -38.26 -4.72 32.95
C ASN A 478 -37.73 -3.49 32.19
N VAL A 479 -37.53 -3.65 30.87
CA VAL A 479 -36.98 -2.62 29.96
C VAL A 479 -37.84 -2.46 28.72
N THR A 480 -37.73 -1.33 28.03
CA THR A 480 -38.52 -1.06 26.82
C THR A 480 -38.06 -1.91 25.62
N SER A 481 -38.97 -2.21 24.69
CA SER A 481 -38.61 -2.88 23.43
C SER A 481 -37.56 -2.10 22.63
N SER A 482 -37.51 -0.77 22.79
CA SER A 482 -36.47 0.09 22.21
C SER A 482 -35.08 -0.20 22.78
N GLN A 483 -34.97 -0.40 24.10
CA GLN A 483 -33.72 -0.80 24.75
C GLN A 483 -33.27 -2.19 24.31
N ILE A 484 -34.18 -3.16 24.22
CA ILE A 484 -33.82 -4.50 23.71
C ILE A 484 -33.36 -4.45 22.25
N ASN A 485 -33.99 -3.64 21.39
CA ASN A 485 -33.53 -3.43 20.00
C ASN A 485 -32.11 -2.82 19.91
N LEU A 486 -31.68 -2.07 20.93
CA LEU A 486 -30.30 -1.58 21.01
C LEU A 486 -29.29 -2.74 21.10
N THR A 487 -29.65 -3.87 21.73
CA THR A 487 -28.77 -5.04 21.82
C THR A 487 -28.52 -5.69 20.45
N ILE A 488 -29.53 -5.69 19.55
CA ILE A 488 -29.39 -6.14 18.17
C ILE A 488 -28.46 -5.18 17.41
N THR A 489 -28.65 -3.88 17.61
CA THR A 489 -27.83 -2.85 16.95
C THR A 489 -26.36 -2.95 17.37
N THR A 490 -26.09 -3.08 18.67
CA THR A 490 -24.74 -3.26 19.20
C THR A 490 -24.10 -4.54 18.69
N TYR A 491 -24.85 -5.64 18.63
CA TYR A 491 -24.39 -6.90 18.03
C TYR A 491 -23.93 -6.67 16.58
N MET A 492 -24.71 -5.96 15.75
CA MET A 492 -24.36 -5.71 14.34
C MET A 492 -23.16 -4.78 14.17
N ILE A 493 -22.97 -3.78 15.04
CA ILE A 493 -21.80 -2.90 15.01
C ILE A 493 -20.52 -3.69 15.27
N CYS A 494 -20.52 -4.53 16.32
CA CYS A 494 -19.39 -5.40 16.61
C CYS A 494 -19.15 -6.43 15.50
N GLN A 495 -20.23 -6.94 14.89
CA GLN A 495 -20.16 -7.85 13.75
C GLN A 495 -19.49 -7.20 12.54
N ALA A 496 -19.65 -5.88 12.36
CA ALA A 496 -19.00 -5.14 11.29
C ALA A 496 -17.49 -4.97 11.55
N ILE A 497 -17.11 -4.62 12.78
CA ILE A 497 -15.73 -4.21 13.11
C ILE A 497 -14.81 -5.41 13.34
N ALA A 498 -15.21 -6.38 14.16
CA ALA A 498 -14.33 -7.45 14.64
C ALA A 498 -13.68 -8.31 13.53
N PRO A 499 -14.34 -8.56 12.37
CA PRO A 499 -13.72 -9.33 11.31
C PRO A 499 -12.54 -8.63 10.63
N THR A 500 -12.44 -7.29 10.70
CA THR A 500 -11.26 -6.56 10.19
C THR A 500 -9.99 -6.92 10.95
N LEU A 501 -10.11 -7.16 12.26
CA LEU A 501 -9.03 -7.63 13.11
C LEU A 501 -8.72 -9.10 12.85
N THR A 502 -9.77 -9.93 12.79
CA THR A 502 -9.63 -11.38 12.60
C THR A 502 -9.09 -11.73 11.21
N GLY A 503 -9.51 -11.02 10.15
CA GLY A 503 -9.04 -11.25 8.78
C GLY A 503 -7.56 -10.92 8.61
N SER A 504 -7.13 -9.76 9.11
CA SER A 504 -5.72 -9.35 9.11
C SER A 504 -4.86 -10.32 9.93
N PHE A 505 -5.36 -10.77 11.09
CA PHE A 505 -4.70 -11.80 11.88
C PHE A 505 -4.58 -13.13 11.14
N ALA A 506 -5.65 -13.58 10.48
CA ALA A 506 -5.68 -14.85 9.77
C ALA A 506 -4.75 -14.90 8.55
N ASP A 507 -4.53 -13.76 7.88
CA ASP A 507 -3.59 -13.65 6.75
C ASP A 507 -2.12 -13.74 7.23
N GLN A 508 -1.83 -13.44 8.49
CA GLN A 508 -0.49 -13.49 9.06
C GLN A 508 -0.19 -14.77 9.85
N ALA A 509 -1.13 -15.20 10.70
CA ALA A 509 -0.97 -16.33 11.63
C ALA A 509 -1.55 -17.65 11.08
N GLY A 510 -2.26 -17.60 9.95
CA GLY A 510 -2.94 -18.74 9.35
C GLY A 510 -4.38 -18.92 9.84
N ARG A 511 -5.14 -19.80 9.15
CA ARG A 511 -6.59 -19.94 9.34
C ARG A 511 -6.99 -20.66 10.63
N ARG A 512 -6.25 -21.70 11.03
CA ARG A 512 -6.58 -22.53 12.21
C ARG A 512 -6.53 -21.75 13.54
N PRO A 513 -5.46 -20.98 13.85
CA PRO A 513 -5.43 -20.18 15.08
C PRO A 513 -6.54 -19.11 15.14
N ALA A 514 -6.92 -18.55 13.99
CA ALA A 514 -7.99 -17.55 13.92
C ALA A 514 -9.37 -18.14 14.25
N TYR A 515 -9.69 -19.35 13.77
CA TYR A 515 -10.93 -20.04 14.14
C TYR A 515 -11.00 -20.35 15.64
N ILE A 516 -9.90 -20.83 16.21
CA ILE A 516 -9.82 -21.16 17.64
C ILE A 516 -10.11 -19.92 18.49
N LEU A 517 -9.50 -18.78 18.16
CA LEU A 517 -9.72 -17.52 18.86
C LEU A 517 -11.18 -17.05 18.78
N CYS A 518 -11.78 -17.12 17.59
CA CYS A 518 -13.18 -16.76 17.38
C CYS A 518 -14.13 -17.61 18.24
N PHE A 519 -13.98 -18.94 18.19
CA PHE A 519 -14.84 -19.84 18.95
C PHE A 519 -14.66 -19.72 20.46
N LEU A 520 -13.44 -19.49 20.94
CA LEU A 520 -13.15 -19.20 22.35
C LEU A 520 -13.99 -18.04 22.88
N ILE A 521 -13.90 -16.89 22.20
CA ILE A 521 -14.63 -15.67 22.59
C ILE A 521 -16.14 -15.91 22.52
N TYR A 522 -16.59 -16.57 21.46
CA TYR A 522 -18.02 -16.85 21.24
C TYR A 522 -18.61 -17.77 22.32
N ILE A 523 -17.97 -18.90 22.63
CA ILE A 523 -18.43 -19.86 23.64
C ILE A 523 -18.46 -19.22 25.03
N ALA A 524 -17.38 -18.51 25.41
CA ALA A 524 -17.33 -17.81 26.69
C ALA A 524 -18.46 -16.77 26.83
N SER A 525 -18.77 -16.05 25.74
CA SER A 525 -19.86 -15.07 25.72
C SER A 525 -21.24 -15.73 25.82
N ASN A 526 -21.44 -16.89 25.18
CA ASN A 526 -22.68 -17.64 25.25
C ASN A 526 -22.98 -18.16 26.66
N ILE A 527 -21.98 -18.76 27.31
CA ILE A 527 -22.10 -19.21 28.72
C ILE A 527 -22.43 -18.01 29.62
N ALA A 528 -21.74 -16.89 29.43
CA ALA A 528 -22.01 -15.68 30.18
C ALA A 528 -23.44 -15.20 29.94
N LEU A 529 -23.90 -15.08 28.67
CA LEU A 529 -25.24 -14.62 28.30
C LEU A 529 -26.36 -15.46 28.90
N ALA A 530 -26.19 -16.78 28.96
CA ALA A 530 -27.16 -17.70 29.55
C ALA A 530 -27.41 -17.44 31.05
N LEU A 531 -26.44 -16.84 31.75
CA LEU A 531 -26.48 -16.59 33.20
C LEU A 531 -26.83 -15.13 33.55
N GLN A 532 -27.23 -14.30 32.58
CA GLN A 532 -27.46 -12.87 32.82
C GLN A 532 -28.88 -12.54 33.24
N HIS A 533 -29.00 -11.68 34.26
CA HIS A 533 -30.26 -11.10 34.73
C HIS A 533 -30.24 -9.57 34.68
N SER A 534 -29.33 -8.97 33.89
CA SER A 534 -29.10 -7.53 33.86
C SER A 534 -28.97 -7.01 32.44
N TYR A 535 -29.72 -5.96 32.09
CA TYR A 535 -29.72 -5.36 30.76
C TYR A 535 -28.34 -4.82 30.31
N PRO A 536 -27.58 -4.06 31.13
CA PRO A 536 -26.23 -3.64 30.75
C PRO A 536 -25.27 -4.81 30.47
N ALA A 537 -25.37 -5.88 31.25
CA ALA A 537 -24.54 -7.06 31.05
C ALA A 537 -24.94 -7.81 29.77
N LEU A 538 -26.25 -7.96 29.50
CA LEU A 538 -26.77 -8.49 28.24
C LEU A 538 -26.24 -7.70 27.03
N LEU A 539 -26.29 -6.36 27.10
CA LEU A 539 -25.83 -5.48 26.02
C LEU A 539 -24.33 -5.66 25.72
N ILE A 540 -23.48 -5.68 26.75
CA ILE A 540 -22.03 -5.85 26.62
C ILE A 540 -21.70 -7.25 26.12
N LEU A 541 -22.30 -8.28 26.69
CA LEU A 541 -21.99 -9.66 26.32
C LEU A 541 -22.49 -10.00 24.91
N ARG A 542 -23.56 -9.36 24.41
CA ARG A 542 -23.96 -9.42 23.00
C ARG A 542 -22.90 -8.82 22.07
N ALA A 543 -22.22 -7.75 22.50
CA ALA A 543 -21.11 -7.15 21.76
C ALA A 543 -19.90 -8.11 21.65
N ILE A 544 -19.56 -8.78 22.76
CA ILE A 544 -18.45 -9.74 22.83
C ILE A 544 -18.78 -11.01 22.05
N GLN A 545 -20.01 -11.54 22.19
CA GLN A 545 -20.53 -12.69 21.43
C GLN A 545 -20.39 -12.45 19.92
N SER A 546 -20.82 -11.28 19.44
CA SER A 546 -20.68 -10.88 18.05
C SER A 546 -19.22 -10.80 17.58
N SER A 547 -18.34 -10.28 18.43
CA SER A 547 -16.91 -10.16 18.12
C SER A 547 -16.25 -11.53 17.96
N GLY A 548 -16.65 -12.51 18.78
CA GLY A 548 -16.19 -13.90 18.68
C GLY A 548 -16.74 -14.64 17.46
N SER A 549 -18.03 -14.50 17.15
CA SER A 549 -18.65 -15.26 16.06
C SER A 549 -18.38 -14.68 14.67
N SER A 550 -18.35 -13.35 14.52
CA SER A 550 -18.34 -12.68 13.21
C SER A 550 -17.13 -13.02 12.33
N GLY A 551 -15.98 -13.29 12.94
CA GLY A 551 -14.75 -13.65 12.22
C GLY A 551 -14.85 -14.98 11.48
N THR A 552 -15.67 -15.93 11.94
CA THR A 552 -15.78 -17.27 11.32
C THR A 552 -16.35 -17.21 9.90
N VAL A 553 -17.21 -16.22 9.63
CA VAL A 553 -17.79 -15.97 8.30
C VAL A 553 -16.71 -15.59 7.28
N VAL A 554 -15.79 -14.69 7.69
CA VAL A 554 -14.67 -14.25 6.86
C VAL A 554 -13.67 -15.38 6.64
N LEU A 555 -13.38 -16.14 7.70
CA LEU A 555 -12.47 -17.28 7.64
C LEU A 555 -12.98 -18.39 6.73
N ALA A 556 -14.30 -18.61 6.65
CA ALA A 556 -14.88 -19.64 5.79
C ALA A 556 -14.65 -19.35 4.31
N SER A 557 -14.90 -18.10 3.90
CA SER A 557 -14.60 -17.61 2.55
C SER A 557 -13.10 -17.63 2.25
N ALA A 558 -12.25 -17.32 3.23
CA ALA A 558 -10.79 -17.37 3.07
C ALA A 558 -10.27 -18.81 2.89
N VAL A 559 -10.77 -19.77 3.66
CA VAL A 559 -10.44 -21.20 3.49
C VAL A 559 -10.88 -21.70 2.11
N ALA A 560 -12.04 -21.26 1.62
CA ALA A 560 -12.47 -21.58 0.26
C ALA A 560 -11.52 -21.00 -0.80
N ALA A 561 -11.01 -19.79 -0.59
CA ALA A 561 -10.02 -19.18 -1.48
C ALA A 561 -8.71 -19.99 -1.51
N ASP A 562 -8.24 -20.46 -0.36
CA ASP A 562 -6.97 -21.18 -0.22
C ASP A 562 -7.01 -22.60 -0.82
N VAL A 563 -8.20 -23.25 -0.82
CA VAL A 563 -8.36 -24.67 -1.17
C VAL A 563 -8.99 -24.91 -2.55
N ILE A 564 -9.74 -23.94 -3.07
CA ILE A 564 -10.59 -24.10 -4.27
C ILE A 564 -10.10 -23.23 -5.44
N THR A 565 -9.95 -23.86 -6.61
CA THR A 565 -9.55 -23.18 -7.85
C THR A 565 -10.69 -22.33 -8.43
N SER A 566 -10.36 -21.25 -9.16
CA SER A 566 -11.38 -20.36 -9.75
C SER A 566 -12.37 -21.06 -10.71
N ALA A 567 -12.06 -22.24 -11.24
CA ALA A 567 -12.95 -22.98 -12.16
C ALA A 567 -14.08 -23.78 -11.49
N GLU A 568 -13.99 -23.97 -10.17
CA GLU A 568 -15.02 -24.62 -9.32
C GLU A 568 -15.39 -23.73 -8.12
N ARG A 569 -14.82 -22.53 -8.02
CA ARG A 569 -14.98 -21.63 -6.88
C ARG A 569 -16.43 -21.17 -6.69
N GLY A 570 -17.19 -21.01 -7.76
CA GLY A 570 -18.60 -20.64 -7.66
C GLY A 570 -19.38 -21.63 -6.82
N THR A 571 -19.22 -22.92 -7.10
CA THR A 571 -19.91 -23.99 -6.37
C THR A 571 -19.54 -24.03 -4.88
N TYR A 572 -18.24 -24.00 -4.55
CA TYR A 572 -17.80 -24.11 -3.16
C TYR A 572 -18.01 -22.83 -2.34
N MET A 573 -17.89 -21.65 -2.95
CA MET A 573 -18.22 -20.38 -2.29
C MET A 573 -19.73 -20.30 -1.99
N SER A 574 -20.58 -20.80 -2.88
CA SER A 574 -22.01 -20.95 -2.61
C SER A 574 -22.29 -21.82 -1.39
N ILE A 575 -21.56 -22.94 -1.22
CA ILE A 575 -21.69 -23.80 -0.03
C ILE A 575 -21.24 -23.07 1.24
N THR A 576 -20.13 -22.33 1.21
CA THR A 576 -19.70 -21.53 2.38
C THR A 576 -20.66 -20.40 2.73
N SER A 577 -21.32 -19.82 1.73
CA SER A 577 -22.35 -18.79 1.94
C SER A 577 -23.66 -19.37 2.44
N LEU A 578 -23.97 -20.62 2.14
CA LEU A 578 -25.27 -21.24 2.45
C LEU A 578 -25.61 -21.16 3.95
N ALA A 579 -24.61 -21.42 4.78
CA ALA A 579 -24.65 -21.24 6.23
C ALA A 579 -25.13 -19.85 6.67
N ASN A 580 -24.67 -18.79 5.99
CA ASN A 580 -25.04 -17.43 6.34
C ASN A 580 -26.47 -17.06 5.97
N ILE A 581 -27.03 -17.77 5.00
CA ILE A 581 -28.31 -17.41 4.39
C ILE A 581 -29.45 -18.28 4.92
N LEU A 582 -29.19 -19.52 5.32
CA LEU A 582 -30.16 -20.36 6.02
C LEU A 582 -30.40 -19.91 7.47
N ALA A 583 -29.40 -19.33 8.11
CA ALA A 583 -29.47 -18.93 9.51
C ALA A 583 -30.59 -17.90 9.83
N PRO A 584 -30.85 -16.85 9.01
CA PRO A 584 -32.00 -15.98 9.18
C PRO A 584 -33.36 -16.67 9.09
N SER A 585 -33.47 -17.82 8.43
CA SER A 585 -34.70 -18.60 8.34
C SER A 585 -34.85 -19.61 9.48
N LEU A 586 -33.76 -20.28 9.86
CA LEU A 586 -33.78 -21.28 10.94
C LEU A 586 -33.75 -20.64 12.33
N GLY A 587 -33.07 -19.49 12.47
CA GLY A 587 -32.90 -18.79 13.73
C GLY A 587 -34.23 -18.46 14.41
N PRO A 588 -35.15 -17.71 13.79
CA PRO A 588 -36.43 -17.37 14.41
C PRO A 588 -37.30 -18.60 14.74
N VAL A 589 -37.19 -19.68 13.97
CA VAL A 589 -37.93 -20.93 14.26
C VAL A 589 -37.37 -21.59 15.53
N LEU A 590 -36.06 -21.77 15.60
CA LEU A 590 -35.39 -22.35 16.77
C LEU A 590 -35.56 -21.46 18.01
N GLY A 591 -35.45 -20.15 17.86
CA GLY A 591 -35.58 -19.17 18.93
C GLY A 591 -37.00 -19.09 19.49
N GLY A 592 -38.02 -19.20 18.62
CA GLY A 592 -39.41 -19.28 19.04
C GLY A 592 -39.67 -20.51 19.90
N VAL A 593 -39.26 -21.69 19.43
CA VAL A 593 -39.41 -22.96 20.17
C VAL A 593 -38.65 -22.92 21.50
N LEU A 594 -37.38 -22.50 21.50
CA LEU A 594 -36.57 -22.46 22.72
C LEU A 594 -37.13 -21.45 23.74
N SER A 595 -37.52 -20.26 23.28
CA SER A 595 -38.08 -19.23 24.17
C SER A 595 -39.43 -19.62 24.76
N GLU A 596 -40.29 -20.29 23.98
CA GLU A 596 -41.64 -20.69 24.39
C GLU A 596 -41.61 -21.82 25.43
N TYR A 597 -40.75 -22.82 25.25
CA TYR A 597 -40.74 -24.03 26.12
C TYR A 597 -39.67 -24.02 27.22
N LEU A 598 -38.54 -23.34 27.03
CA LEU A 598 -37.36 -23.43 27.92
C LEU A 598 -36.89 -22.06 28.45
N GLY A 599 -37.61 -20.98 28.14
CA GLY A 599 -37.24 -19.62 28.51
C GLY A 599 -36.14 -19.04 27.61
N TRP A 600 -36.04 -17.70 27.58
CA TRP A 600 -35.18 -16.99 26.62
C TRP A 600 -33.68 -17.22 26.84
N GLN A 601 -33.26 -17.59 28.05
CA GLN A 601 -31.86 -17.87 28.39
C GLN A 601 -31.33 -19.12 27.66
N SER A 602 -32.22 -20.08 27.35
CA SER A 602 -31.88 -21.33 26.67
C SER A 602 -31.35 -21.12 25.24
N ILE A 603 -31.64 -19.97 24.63
CA ILE A 603 -31.14 -19.54 23.31
C ILE A 603 -29.60 -19.46 23.28
N PHE A 604 -28.94 -19.34 24.44
CA PHE A 604 -27.48 -19.20 24.55
C PHE A 604 -26.75 -20.49 24.95
N CYS A 605 -27.44 -21.60 25.23
CA CYS A 605 -26.86 -22.80 25.87
C CYS A 605 -26.31 -23.91 24.94
N THR A 606 -26.10 -23.67 23.64
CA THR A 606 -25.62 -24.71 22.71
C THR A 606 -24.08 -24.65 22.48
N GLU A 607 -23.36 -25.67 22.98
CA GLU A 607 -22.05 -26.26 22.54
C GLU A 607 -20.70 -25.98 23.30
N PRO A 608 -19.69 -26.91 23.24
CA PRO A 608 -18.62 -27.14 24.25
C PRO A 608 -17.23 -26.49 23.94
N PRO A 609 -16.23 -26.51 24.86
CA PRO A 609 -15.09 -25.58 24.85
C PRO A 609 -13.76 -26.16 24.30
N PRO A 610 -12.87 -25.31 23.71
CA PRO A 610 -11.42 -25.59 23.73
C PRO A 610 -10.50 -24.35 23.94
N GLN A 611 -9.19 -24.60 24.14
CA GLN A 611 -8.15 -23.81 24.84
C GLN A 611 -7.32 -22.76 24.01
N THR A 612 -6.54 -21.91 24.71
CA THR A 612 -5.90 -20.63 24.29
C THR A 612 -4.44 -20.71 23.76
N PRO A 613 -4.04 -19.81 22.82
CA PRO A 613 -2.63 -19.42 22.63
C PRO A 613 -2.40 -17.88 22.52
N PRO A 614 -1.13 -17.38 22.47
CA PRO A 614 -0.76 -16.02 22.88
C PRO A 614 -0.78 -14.95 21.76
N SER A 615 -0.79 -13.67 22.16
CA SER A 615 -1.04 -12.51 21.28
C SER A 615 0.23 -11.94 20.58
N ARG A 616 0.05 -11.45 19.34
CA ARG A 616 0.95 -10.51 18.63
C ARG A 616 0.13 -9.45 17.89
N ARG A 617 0.74 -8.28 17.62
CA ARG A 617 0.09 -7.05 17.14
C ARG A 617 -0.58 -7.20 15.76
N VAL A 618 -1.84 -6.76 15.68
CA VAL A 618 -2.72 -6.74 14.49
C VAL A 618 -2.73 -5.34 13.85
N ASN A 619 -2.83 -5.24 12.52
CA ASN A 619 -2.96 -3.96 11.81
C ASN A 619 -4.32 -3.86 11.08
N PRO A 620 -5.28 -3.05 11.57
CA PRO A 620 -6.62 -2.88 10.98
C PRO A 620 -6.69 -1.89 9.80
N LEU A 621 -5.64 -1.07 9.56
CA LEU A 621 -5.67 0.01 8.57
C LEU A 621 -5.74 -0.51 7.12
N SER A 622 -5.22 -1.71 6.85
CA SER A 622 -5.25 -2.34 5.52
C SER A 622 -6.67 -2.60 5.02
N ALA A 623 -7.59 -2.99 5.91
CA ALA A 623 -8.99 -3.25 5.58
C ALA A 623 -9.77 -1.98 5.19
N LEU A 624 -9.45 -0.84 5.82
CA LEU A 624 -10.10 0.45 5.53
C LEU A 624 -9.63 1.07 4.21
N MET A 625 -8.36 0.88 3.84
CA MET A 625 -7.81 1.40 2.58
C MET A 625 -8.47 0.79 1.34
N LEU A 626 -8.93 -0.47 1.41
CA LEU A 626 -9.61 -1.16 0.31
C LEU A 626 -10.91 -0.48 -0.14
N LEU A 627 -11.58 0.27 0.74
CA LEU A 627 -12.83 1.00 0.42
C LEU A 627 -12.60 2.10 -0.62
N PHE A 628 -11.40 2.68 -0.64
CA PHE A 628 -11.04 3.79 -1.52
C PHE A 628 -10.39 3.36 -2.83
N HIS A 629 -10.18 2.05 -3.02
CA HIS A 629 -9.54 1.52 -4.23
C HIS A 629 -10.58 1.21 -5.31
N LEU A 630 -10.58 1.96 -6.42
CA LEU A 630 -11.39 1.63 -7.61
C LEU A 630 -10.76 0.43 -8.35
N PRO A 631 -11.54 -0.56 -8.84
CA PRO A 631 -13.00 -0.70 -8.78
C PRO A 631 -13.54 -1.43 -7.53
N THR A 632 -12.68 -2.00 -6.68
CA THR A 632 -13.05 -2.81 -5.50
C THR A 632 -14.06 -2.11 -4.58
N GLY A 633 -13.88 -0.82 -4.29
CA GLY A 633 -14.80 -0.04 -3.45
C GLY A 633 -16.23 0.01 -3.97
N LEU A 634 -16.43 0.05 -5.30
CA LEU A 634 -17.76 0.06 -5.91
C LEU A 634 -18.46 -1.30 -5.79
N ILE A 635 -17.70 -2.39 -5.93
CA ILE A 635 -18.20 -3.76 -5.73
C ILE A 635 -18.64 -3.95 -4.27
N LEU A 636 -17.82 -3.49 -3.32
CA LEU A 636 -18.12 -3.55 -1.89
C LEU A 636 -19.39 -2.74 -1.53
N LEU A 637 -19.53 -1.54 -2.08
CA LEU A 637 -20.73 -0.70 -1.87
C LEU A 637 -21.99 -1.35 -2.44
N SER A 638 -21.92 -1.85 -3.68
CA SER A 638 -23.05 -2.55 -4.32
C SER A 638 -23.50 -3.76 -3.49
N ASN A 639 -22.54 -4.55 -3.01
CA ASN A 639 -22.83 -5.72 -2.18
C ASN A 639 -23.46 -5.35 -0.83
N GLY A 640 -23.01 -4.25 -0.22
CA GLY A 640 -23.59 -3.72 1.01
C GLY A 640 -25.02 -3.20 0.85
N LEU A 641 -25.34 -2.53 -0.27
CA LEU A 641 -26.69 -2.05 -0.58
C LEU A 641 -27.67 -3.22 -0.80
N ILE A 642 -27.27 -4.27 -1.52
CA ILE A 642 -28.07 -5.49 -1.69
C ILE A 642 -28.41 -6.12 -0.34
N PHE A 643 -27.43 -6.18 0.56
CA PHE A 643 -27.62 -6.73 1.89
C PHE A 643 -28.51 -5.85 2.78
N ALA A 644 -28.42 -4.53 2.64
CA ALA A 644 -29.32 -3.58 3.30
C ALA A 644 -30.78 -3.79 2.86
N SER A 645 -31.02 -3.98 1.56
CA SER A 645 -32.35 -4.32 1.02
C SER A 645 -32.89 -5.62 1.60
N TYR A 646 -32.05 -6.66 1.72
CA TYR A 646 -32.41 -7.93 2.35
C TYR A 646 -32.85 -7.72 3.81
N TYR A 647 -32.03 -7.01 4.61
CA TYR A 647 -32.30 -6.78 6.02
C TYR A 647 -33.50 -5.86 6.29
N ALA A 648 -33.76 -4.87 5.44
CA ALA A 648 -34.96 -4.04 5.52
C ALA A 648 -36.23 -4.91 5.40
N ILE A 649 -36.23 -5.88 4.50
CA ILE A 649 -37.37 -6.78 4.30
C ILE A 649 -37.51 -7.73 5.48
N THR A 650 -36.42 -8.40 5.91
CA THR A 650 -36.47 -9.35 7.03
C THR A 650 -36.89 -8.71 8.34
N ALA A 651 -36.46 -7.48 8.61
CA ALA A 651 -36.81 -6.76 9.83
C ALA A 651 -38.26 -6.26 9.83
N GLY A 652 -38.76 -5.79 8.68
CA GLY A 652 -40.15 -5.32 8.57
C GLY A 652 -41.19 -6.44 8.55
N LEU A 653 -40.80 -7.64 8.07
CA LEU A 653 -41.71 -8.75 7.79
C LEU A 653 -42.56 -9.21 8.99
N PRO A 654 -42.03 -9.41 10.22
CA PRO A 654 -42.83 -9.85 11.37
C PRO A 654 -44.00 -8.91 11.68
N SER A 655 -43.75 -7.59 11.66
CA SER A 655 -44.77 -6.58 11.92
C SER A 655 -45.88 -6.57 10.87
N GLN A 656 -45.51 -6.79 9.60
CA GLN A 656 -46.47 -6.80 8.49
C GLN A 656 -47.32 -8.07 8.50
N LEU A 657 -46.71 -9.22 8.72
CA LEU A 657 -47.43 -10.48 8.78
C LEU A 657 -48.41 -10.52 9.95
N ARG A 658 -48.02 -9.95 11.10
CA ARG A 658 -48.91 -9.80 12.25
C ARG A 658 -50.04 -8.81 11.99
N SER A 659 -49.73 -7.65 11.40
CA SER A 659 -50.72 -6.57 11.16
C SER A 659 -51.71 -6.88 10.03
N ILE A 660 -51.29 -7.57 8.97
CA ILE A 660 -52.09 -7.81 7.77
C ILE A 660 -52.87 -9.14 7.89
N TYR A 661 -52.25 -10.17 8.47
CA TYR A 661 -52.80 -11.53 8.50
C TYR A 661 -53.09 -12.07 9.91
N GLY A 662 -52.70 -11.36 10.99
CA GLY A 662 -52.99 -11.78 12.36
C GLY A 662 -52.24 -13.04 12.82
N LEU A 663 -51.08 -13.35 12.22
CA LEU A 663 -50.34 -14.58 12.53
C LEU A 663 -49.76 -14.59 13.96
N SER A 664 -49.73 -15.77 14.58
CA SER A 664 -49.03 -16.04 15.84
C SER A 664 -47.51 -16.02 15.65
N ASP A 665 -46.73 -15.98 16.74
CA ASP A 665 -45.27 -15.94 16.68
C ASP A 665 -44.68 -17.17 15.94
N LEU A 666 -45.29 -18.35 16.12
CA LEU A 666 -44.97 -19.56 15.35
C LEU A 666 -45.34 -19.40 13.85
N GLY A 667 -46.51 -18.84 13.54
CA GLY A 667 -46.96 -18.59 12.16
C GLY A 667 -46.08 -17.58 11.42
N ILE A 668 -45.58 -16.57 12.13
CA ILE A 668 -44.57 -15.62 11.62
C ILE A 668 -43.26 -16.37 11.35
N GLY A 669 -42.79 -17.20 12.29
CA GLY A 669 -41.59 -18.03 12.12
C GLY A 669 -41.65 -18.94 10.89
N LEU A 670 -42.78 -19.63 10.68
CA LEU A 670 -42.99 -20.50 9.51
C LEU A 670 -42.99 -19.74 8.17
N SER A 671 -43.37 -18.46 8.18
CA SER A 671 -43.39 -17.61 6.98
C SER A 671 -42.00 -17.23 6.46
N PHE A 672 -40.93 -17.49 7.23
CA PHE A 672 -39.54 -17.32 6.77
C PHE A 672 -39.00 -18.52 5.97
N ILE A 673 -39.71 -19.65 5.94
CA ILE A 673 -39.28 -20.86 5.20
C ILE A 673 -39.14 -20.58 3.70
N PRO A 674 -40.12 -19.97 2.99
CA PRO A 674 -39.98 -19.65 1.57
C PRO A 674 -38.76 -18.77 1.27
N MET A 675 -38.43 -17.84 2.17
CA MET A 675 -37.22 -17.02 2.06
C MET A 675 -35.95 -17.89 2.08
N GLY A 676 -35.86 -18.83 3.03
CA GLY A 676 -34.74 -19.76 3.16
C GLY A 676 -34.61 -20.71 1.97
N VAL A 677 -35.73 -21.24 1.47
CA VAL A 677 -35.73 -22.11 0.28
C VAL A 677 -35.29 -21.35 -0.97
N GLY A 678 -35.76 -20.11 -1.16
CA GLY A 678 -35.34 -19.26 -2.28
C GLY A 678 -33.84 -18.99 -2.29
N SER A 679 -33.28 -18.72 -1.11
CA SER A 679 -31.84 -18.55 -0.94
C SER A 679 -31.02 -19.84 -1.16
N LEU A 680 -31.50 -20.99 -0.69
CA LEU A 680 -30.85 -22.30 -0.89
C LEU A 680 -30.77 -22.65 -2.39
N LEU A 681 -31.89 -22.53 -3.11
CA LEU A 681 -31.95 -22.79 -4.54
C LEU A 681 -31.08 -21.81 -5.33
N SER A 682 -31.03 -20.55 -4.91
CA SER A 682 -30.17 -19.54 -5.50
C SER A 682 -28.68 -19.87 -5.35
N ALA A 683 -28.25 -20.27 -4.15
CA ALA A 683 -26.86 -20.66 -3.92
C ALA A 683 -26.43 -21.86 -4.80
N ALA A 684 -27.28 -22.88 -4.91
CA ALA A 684 -27.04 -24.06 -5.73
C ALA A 684 -26.97 -23.74 -7.23
N PHE A 685 -27.97 -23.00 -7.75
CA PHE A 685 -28.06 -22.70 -9.18
C PHE A 685 -26.96 -21.72 -9.64
N ASN A 686 -26.75 -20.63 -8.91
CA ASN A 686 -25.83 -19.57 -9.35
C ASN A 686 -24.36 -20.00 -9.25
N GLY A 687 -23.99 -20.83 -8.26
CA GLY A 687 -22.64 -21.39 -8.17
C GLY A 687 -22.27 -22.20 -9.41
N LEU A 688 -23.20 -23.06 -9.86
CA LEU A 688 -23.05 -23.86 -11.08
C LEU A 688 -23.02 -22.98 -12.34
N ALA A 689 -23.91 -21.98 -12.43
CA ALA A 689 -23.98 -21.07 -13.57
C ALA A 689 -22.68 -20.26 -13.76
N VAL A 690 -22.09 -19.79 -12.65
CA VAL A 690 -20.83 -19.04 -12.64
C VAL A 690 -19.64 -19.91 -13.03
N ASP A 691 -19.58 -21.15 -12.52
CA ASP A 691 -18.52 -22.09 -12.87
C ASP A 691 -18.63 -22.53 -14.33
N TYR A 692 -19.85 -22.77 -14.82
CA TYR A 692 -20.11 -23.07 -16.21
C TYR A 692 -19.68 -21.93 -17.13
N ASN A 693 -20.09 -20.68 -16.84
CA ASN A 693 -19.73 -19.53 -17.67
C ASN A 693 -18.22 -19.29 -17.69
N TYR A 694 -17.54 -19.47 -16.54
CA TYR A 694 -16.08 -19.38 -16.46
C TYR A 694 -15.39 -20.43 -17.35
N ARG A 695 -15.80 -21.69 -17.27
CA ARG A 695 -15.25 -22.77 -18.12
C ARG A 695 -15.52 -22.52 -19.60
N ARG A 696 -16.73 -22.07 -19.94
CA ARG A 696 -17.13 -21.71 -21.31
C ARG A 696 -16.27 -20.57 -21.88
N MET A 697 -16.03 -19.51 -21.11
CA MET A 697 -15.21 -18.39 -21.55
C MET A 697 -13.74 -18.75 -21.66
N ARG A 698 -13.20 -19.56 -20.74
CA ARG A 698 -11.84 -20.11 -20.84
C ARG A 698 -11.65 -20.95 -22.10
N ALA A 699 -12.59 -21.85 -22.39
CA ALA A 699 -12.57 -22.67 -23.60
C ALA A 699 -12.59 -21.82 -24.88
N LYS A 700 -13.40 -20.74 -24.91
CA LYS A 700 -13.43 -19.78 -26.02
C LYS A 700 -12.12 -19.00 -26.21
N SER A 701 -11.34 -18.80 -25.15
CA SER A 701 -10.05 -18.10 -25.20
C SER A 701 -8.86 -19.03 -25.49
N GLY A 702 -9.09 -20.32 -25.77
CA GLY A 702 -8.02 -21.29 -26.06
C GLY A 702 -7.15 -21.68 -24.86
N LEU A 703 -7.56 -21.30 -23.63
CA LEU A 703 -6.81 -21.56 -22.40
C LEU A 703 -7.35 -22.82 -21.69
N THR A 704 -6.48 -23.74 -21.32
CA THR A 704 -6.86 -24.95 -20.56
C THR A 704 -7.20 -24.61 -19.11
N VAL A 705 -8.15 -25.36 -18.52
CA VAL A 705 -8.55 -25.19 -17.11
C VAL A 705 -7.53 -25.92 -16.22
N CYS A 706 -6.66 -25.17 -15.55
CA CYS A 706 -5.71 -25.72 -14.59
C CYS A 706 -6.42 -26.22 -13.33
N LYS A 707 -6.27 -27.52 -13.04
CA LYS A 707 -6.88 -28.16 -11.85
C LYS A 707 -6.14 -27.86 -10.53
N GLN A 708 -4.98 -27.19 -10.58
CA GLN A 708 -4.04 -27.10 -9.45
C GLN A 708 -3.42 -25.73 -9.20
N ARG A 709 -3.66 -24.72 -10.03
CA ARG A 709 -3.14 -23.35 -9.82
C ARG A 709 -4.21 -22.34 -10.20
N GLN A 710 -4.33 -21.26 -9.42
CA GLN A 710 -5.04 -20.06 -9.86
C GLN A 710 -4.16 -19.31 -10.86
N ASP A 711 -4.53 -19.37 -12.14
CA ASP A 711 -3.84 -18.68 -13.22
C ASP A 711 -4.58 -17.38 -13.55
N ILE A 712 -3.98 -16.25 -13.15
CA ILE A 712 -4.60 -14.92 -13.22
C ILE A 712 -4.02 -14.06 -14.35
N GLU A 713 -2.88 -14.43 -14.94
CA GLU A 713 -2.11 -13.45 -15.74
C GLU A 713 -2.68 -13.14 -17.14
N ASP A 714 -3.62 -13.91 -17.69
CA ASP A 714 -4.14 -13.67 -19.07
C ASP A 714 -5.66 -13.88 -19.27
N PHE A 715 -6.47 -13.98 -18.20
CA PHE A 715 -7.92 -14.22 -18.32
C PHE A 715 -8.77 -13.13 -17.65
N ASN A 716 -9.66 -12.51 -18.42
CA ASN A 716 -10.59 -11.48 -17.92
C ASN A 716 -11.69 -12.12 -17.05
N ILE A 717 -11.36 -12.33 -15.78
CA ILE A 717 -12.21 -12.97 -14.78
C ILE A 717 -13.43 -12.12 -14.42
N GLU A 718 -13.29 -10.79 -14.47
CA GLU A 718 -14.36 -9.84 -14.18
C GLU A 718 -15.52 -10.03 -15.14
N LYS A 719 -15.23 -10.09 -16.46
CA LYS A 719 -16.23 -10.35 -17.49
C LYS A 719 -16.89 -11.71 -17.32
N ALA A 720 -16.14 -12.73 -16.87
CA ALA A 720 -16.66 -14.07 -16.64
C ALA A 720 -17.63 -14.16 -15.47
N ARG A 721 -17.42 -13.39 -14.39
CA ARG A 721 -18.33 -13.35 -13.23
C ARG A 721 -19.50 -12.37 -13.45
N ILE A 722 -19.21 -11.16 -13.93
CA ILE A 722 -20.22 -10.11 -14.17
C ILE A 722 -21.20 -10.52 -15.27
N GLY A 723 -20.78 -11.33 -16.25
CA GLY A 723 -21.69 -11.88 -17.27
C GLY A 723 -22.85 -12.71 -16.71
N VAL A 724 -22.71 -13.27 -15.50
CA VAL A 724 -23.80 -13.97 -14.78
C VAL A 724 -24.39 -13.06 -13.69
N GLY A 725 -23.55 -12.33 -12.96
CA GLY A 725 -23.99 -11.48 -11.85
C GLY A 725 -24.76 -10.23 -12.25
N GLY A 726 -24.33 -9.53 -13.30
CA GLY A 726 -24.92 -8.27 -13.75
C GLY A 726 -26.43 -8.35 -14.03
N PRO A 727 -26.92 -9.34 -14.81
CA PRO A 727 -28.35 -9.54 -15.01
C PRO A 727 -29.13 -9.78 -13.71
N MET A 728 -28.57 -10.56 -12.77
CA MET A 728 -29.20 -10.80 -11.47
C MET A 728 -29.29 -9.53 -10.62
N THR A 729 -28.24 -8.69 -10.64
CA THR A 729 -28.23 -7.38 -9.97
C THR A 729 -29.34 -6.47 -10.49
N LEU A 730 -29.56 -6.46 -11.81
CA LEU A 730 -30.59 -5.62 -12.46
C LEU A 730 -32.01 -6.13 -12.21
N LEU A 731 -32.19 -7.45 -12.04
CA LEU A 731 -33.49 -8.05 -11.78
C LEU A 731 -33.91 -8.00 -10.30
N ALA A 732 -32.96 -7.95 -9.36
CA ALA A 732 -33.23 -8.01 -7.92
C ALA A 732 -34.18 -6.91 -7.36
N PRO A 733 -34.21 -5.66 -7.89
CA PRO A 733 -35.17 -4.64 -7.47
C PRO A 733 -36.64 -4.92 -7.82
N LEU A 734 -36.91 -5.68 -8.89
CA LEU A 734 -38.27 -5.83 -9.44
C LEU A 734 -39.23 -6.59 -8.48
N PRO A 735 -38.84 -7.73 -7.88
CA PRO A 735 -39.68 -8.42 -6.91
C PRO A 735 -39.96 -7.58 -5.65
N ILE A 736 -38.99 -6.77 -5.20
CA ILE A 736 -39.14 -5.87 -4.05
C ILE A 736 -40.17 -4.78 -4.36
N LEU A 737 -40.10 -4.20 -5.56
CA LEU A 737 -41.07 -3.20 -6.02
C LEU A 737 -42.48 -3.80 -6.11
N PHE A 738 -42.60 -5.01 -6.65
CA PHE A 738 -43.89 -5.70 -6.75
C PHE A 738 -44.46 -6.05 -5.37
N TYR A 739 -43.61 -6.44 -4.41
CA TYR A 739 -43.99 -6.62 -3.01
C TYR A 739 -44.46 -5.31 -2.36
N ALA A 740 -43.79 -4.19 -2.62
CA ALA A 740 -44.15 -2.87 -2.12
C ALA A 740 -45.49 -2.35 -2.69
N LEU A 741 -45.80 -2.70 -3.93
CA LEU A 741 -47.04 -2.30 -4.61
C LEU A 741 -48.24 -3.12 -4.16
N THR A 742 -48.07 -4.44 -4.03
CA THR A 742 -49.15 -5.36 -3.62
C THR A 742 -49.58 -5.18 -2.17
N THR A 743 -48.67 -4.78 -1.29
CA THR A 743 -48.98 -4.47 0.13
C THR A 743 -49.67 -3.12 0.34
N SER A 744 -49.79 -2.29 -0.71
CA SER A 744 -50.39 -0.95 -0.68
C SER A 744 -51.83 -0.90 -1.22
N ILE A 745 -52.41 -2.03 -1.63
CA ILE A 745 -53.76 -2.11 -2.17
C ILE A 745 -54.76 -2.21 -0.99
N ASN A 746 -55.97 -1.63 -1.15
CA ASN A 746 -57.00 -1.57 -0.09
C ASN A 746 -57.52 -2.93 0.42
N SER A 747 -57.09 -4.05 -0.15
CA SER A 747 -57.42 -5.40 0.30
C SER A 747 -56.13 -6.19 0.54
N PRO A 748 -56.03 -6.95 1.65
CA PRO A 748 -54.82 -7.73 1.93
C PRO A 748 -54.58 -8.76 0.81
N PRO A 749 -53.37 -8.83 0.24
CA PRO A 749 -53.08 -9.83 -0.79
C PRO A 749 -53.20 -11.25 -0.23
N PRO A 750 -53.38 -12.29 -1.06
CA PRO A 750 -53.34 -13.66 -0.58
C PRO A 750 -51.98 -13.99 0.03
N LEU A 751 -51.96 -14.64 1.20
CA LEU A 751 -50.72 -15.01 1.89
C LEU A 751 -49.75 -15.79 0.97
N ALA A 752 -50.28 -16.68 0.12
CA ALA A 752 -49.49 -17.43 -0.87
C ALA A 752 -48.72 -16.52 -1.85
N LEU A 753 -49.34 -15.42 -2.31
CA LEU A 753 -48.68 -14.44 -3.18
C LEU A 753 -47.54 -13.74 -2.43
N THR A 754 -47.79 -13.30 -1.20
CA THR A 754 -46.76 -12.71 -0.33
C THR A 754 -45.57 -13.65 -0.13
N LEU A 755 -45.81 -14.92 0.21
CA LEU A 755 -44.76 -15.92 0.40
C LEU A 755 -43.98 -16.22 -0.89
N SER A 756 -44.65 -16.24 -2.05
CA SER A 756 -43.99 -16.42 -3.35
C SER A 756 -43.07 -15.26 -3.73
N LEU A 757 -43.44 -14.04 -3.34
CA LEU A 757 -42.62 -12.84 -3.57
C LEU A 757 -41.41 -12.82 -2.63
N ILE A 758 -41.60 -13.19 -1.37
CA ILE A 758 -40.51 -13.33 -0.39
C ILE A 758 -39.49 -14.37 -0.88
N PHE A 759 -39.94 -15.51 -1.41
CA PHE A 759 -39.07 -16.49 -2.06
C PHE A 759 -38.27 -15.88 -3.21
N THR A 760 -38.94 -15.15 -4.11
CA THR A 760 -38.31 -14.60 -5.31
C THR A 760 -37.30 -13.51 -4.97
N ILE A 761 -37.64 -12.63 -4.02
CA ILE A 761 -36.75 -11.60 -3.46
C ILE A 761 -35.50 -12.25 -2.87
N ALA A 762 -35.67 -13.28 -2.05
CA ALA A 762 -34.56 -14.01 -1.44
C ALA A 762 -33.67 -14.66 -2.50
N PHE A 763 -34.25 -15.26 -3.53
CA PHE A 763 -33.51 -15.88 -4.62
C PHE A 763 -32.62 -14.87 -5.35
N THR A 764 -33.17 -13.73 -5.78
CA THR A 764 -32.45 -12.74 -6.60
C THR A 764 -31.40 -11.96 -5.81
N LEU A 765 -31.70 -11.58 -4.56
CA LEU A 765 -30.73 -10.88 -3.70
C LEU A 765 -29.57 -11.81 -3.33
N THR A 766 -29.87 -13.07 -3.00
CA THR A 766 -28.85 -14.09 -2.69
C THR A 766 -27.95 -14.40 -3.89
N ALA A 767 -28.53 -14.46 -5.08
CA ALA A 767 -27.80 -14.71 -6.33
C ALA A 767 -26.73 -13.64 -6.54
N THR A 768 -27.17 -12.39 -6.46
CA THR A 768 -26.31 -11.23 -6.69
C THR A 768 -25.20 -11.15 -5.63
N TYR A 769 -25.57 -11.30 -4.36
CA TYR A 769 -24.65 -11.28 -3.24
C TYR A 769 -23.52 -12.33 -3.37
N ASN A 770 -23.88 -13.57 -3.70
CA ASN A 770 -22.89 -14.65 -3.85
C ASN A 770 -21.92 -14.39 -5.00
N ILE A 771 -22.42 -13.90 -6.15
CA ILE A 771 -21.58 -13.65 -7.33
C ILE A 771 -20.58 -12.51 -7.08
N LEU A 772 -21.00 -11.43 -6.41
CA LEU A 772 -20.10 -10.33 -6.04
C LEU A 772 -19.05 -10.77 -5.02
N ASN A 773 -19.40 -11.61 -4.04
CA ASN A 773 -18.44 -12.19 -3.10
C ASN A 773 -17.40 -13.06 -3.82
N ILE A 774 -17.83 -13.91 -4.75
CA ILE A 774 -16.91 -14.74 -5.56
C ILE A 774 -15.93 -13.85 -6.34
N LEU A 775 -16.43 -12.77 -6.94
CA LEU A 775 -15.60 -11.82 -7.68
C LEU A 775 -14.58 -11.12 -6.77
N LEU A 776 -14.98 -10.68 -5.57
CA LEU A 776 -14.06 -10.05 -4.61
C LEU A 776 -12.91 -10.98 -4.19
N VAL A 777 -13.19 -12.26 -3.95
CA VAL A 777 -12.17 -13.27 -3.60
C VAL A 777 -11.26 -13.59 -4.79
N ASP A 778 -11.80 -13.59 -6.01
CA ASP A 778 -11.02 -13.78 -7.24
C ASP A 778 -10.11 -12.57 -7.53
N LEU A 779 -10.56 -11.34 -7.23
CA LEU A 779 -9.77 -10.11 -7.39
C LEU A 779 -8.64 -9.97 -6.36
N HIS A 780 -8.87 -10.45 -5.12
CA HIS A 780 -7.91 -10.30 -4.00
C HIS A 780 -7.53 -11.64 -3.38
N TYR A 781 -7.09 -12.57 -4.21
CA TYR A 781 -6.77 -13.94 -3.81
C TYR A 781 -5.55 -14.07 -2.86
N THR A 782 -4.67 -13.07 -2.79
CA THR A 782 -3.50 -13.06 -1.89
C THR A 782 -3.86 -12.64 -0.47
N THR A 783 -4.93 -11.86 -0.31
CA THR A 783 -5.45 -11.35 0.97
C THR A 783 -6.97 -11.54 1.07
N PRO A 784 -7.49 -12.78 0.84
CA PRO A 784 -8.92 -13.01 0.71
C PRO A 784 -9.66 -12.75 2.03
N ALA A 785 -9.02 -13.01 3.18
CA ALA A 785 -9.63 -12.74 4.48
C ALA A 785 -9.77 -11.24 4.73
N THR A 786 -8.76 -10.44 4.40
CA THR A 786 -8.84 -8.97 4.52
C THR A 786 -9.97 -8.37 3.67
N VAL A 787 -10.13 -8.80 2.41
CA VAL A 787 -11.20 -8.29 1.53
C VAL A 787 -12.58 -8.76 1.96
N MET A 788 -12.71 -10.01 2.41
CA MET A 788 -13.96 -10.50 2.98
C MET A 788 -14.32 -9.80 4.28
N ALA A 789 -13.34 -9.39 5.08
CA ALA A 789 -13.55 -8.55 6.25
C ALA A 789 -14.04 -7.14 5.91
N THR A 790 -13.43 -6.48 4.92
CA THR A 790 -13.90 -5.17 4.43
C THR A 790 -15.31 -5.25 3.85
N ASN A 791 -15.62 -6.33 3.13
CA ASN A 791 -16.97 -6.58 2.63
C ASN A 791 -17.97 -6.75 3.77
N ASN A 792 -17.61 -7.53 4.80
CA ASN A 792 -18.44 -7.70 5.97
C ASN A 792 -18.66 -6.38 6.75
N LEU A 793 -17.64 -5.52 6.84
CA LEU A 793 -17.72 -4.19 7.43
C LEU A 793 -18.82 -3.35 6.76
N VAL A 794 -18.74 -3.16 5.43
CA VAL A 794 -19.71 -2.35 4.66
C VAL A 794 -21.12 -2.95 4.78
N ARG A 795 -21.21 -4.27 4.62
CA ARG A 795 -22.44 -5.04 4.66
C ARG A 795 -23.19 -4.88 5.98
N CYS A 796 -22.51 -5.10 7.11
CA CYS A 796 -23.13 -5.06 8.42
C CYS A 796 -23.52 -3.62 8.83
N PHE A 797 -22.74 -2.61 8.47
CA PHE A 797 -23.10 -1.20 8.72
C PHE A 797 -24.37 -0.79 7.97
N LEU A 798 -24.44 -1.09 6.67
CA LEU A 798 -25.62 -0.75 5.86
C LEU A 798 -26.85 -1.59 6.26
N GLY A 799 -26.67 -2.87 6.58
CA GLY A 799 -27.74 -3.72 7.12
C GLY A 799 -28.29 -3.23 8.46
N ALA A 800 -27.42 -2.77 9.36
CA ALA A 800 -27.81 -2.20 10.65
C ALA A 800 -28.61 -0.91 10.47
N ALA A 801 -28.14 -0.01 9.59
CA ALA A 801 -28.86 1.22 9.25
C ALA A 801 -30.25 0.92 8.67
N ALA A 802 -30.35 -0.05 7.74
CA ALA A 802 -31.61 -0.46 7.16
C ALA A 802 -32.60 -1.02 8.21
N THR A 803 -32.13 -1.90 9.09
CA THR A 803 -32.92 -2.50 10.17
C THR A 803 -33.43 -1.45 11.15
N ALA A 804 -32.58 -0.48 11.53
CA ALA A 804 -32.95 0.58 12.47
C ALA A 804 -33.97 1.57 11.87
N LEU A 805 -33.89 1.84 10.57
CA LEU A 805 -34.72 2.85 9.90
C LEU A 805 -36.04 2.31 9.36
N VAL A 806 -36.16 1.00 9.08
CA VAL A 806 -37.32 0.47 8.35
C VAL A 806 -38.66 0.73 9.05
N HIS A 807 -38.75 0.48 10.37
CA HIS A 807 -40.00 0.71 11.11
C HIS A 807 -40.38 2.19 11.22
N PRO A 808 -39.47 3.11 11.62
CA PRO A 808 -39.75 4.55 11.58
C PRO A 808 -40.18 5.04 10.19
N CYS A 809 -39.53 4.57 9.13
CA CYS A 809 -39.89 4.93 7.75
C CYS A 809 -41.27 4.40 7.36
N MET A 810 -41.61 3.15 7.73
CA MET A 810 -42.94 2.58 7.48
C MET A 810 -44.04 3.41 8.15
N GLN A 811 -43.82 3.84 9.39
CA GLN A 811 -44.79 4.67 10.13
C GLN A 811 -44.94 6.07 9.54
N ARG A 812 -43.85 6.67 9.03
CA ARG A 812 -43.84 8.06 8.54
C ARG A 812 -44.22 8.20 7.07
N TRP A 813 -43.81 7.26 6.23
CA TRP A 813 -43.95 7.34 4.76
C TRP A 813 -44.81 6.22 4.17
N GLY A 814 -45.27 5.28 5.01
CA GLY A 814 -46.00 4.10 4.57
C GLY A 814 -45.09 3.00 4.01
N VAL A 815 -45.65 1.79 3.95
CA VAL A 815 -44.95 0.56 3.52
C VAL A 815 -44.44 0.68 2.08
N LYS A 816 -45.28 1.22 1.18
CA LYS A 816 -44.98 1.37 -0.24
C LYS A 816 -43.70 2.19 -0.48
N VAL A 817 -43.63 3.39 0.10
CA VAL A 817 -42.50 4.30 -0.11
C VAL A 817 -41.23 3.72 0.51
N THR A 818 -41.34 3.10 1.68
CA THR A 818 -40.20 2.50 2.38
C THR A 818 -39.54 1.40 1.56
N TYR A 819 -40.32 0.49 0.96
CA TYR A 819 -39.75 -0.58 0.14
C TYR A 819 -39.37 -0.15 -1.28
N CYS A 820 -39.93 0.94 -1.83
CA CYS A 820 -39.40 1.57 -3.05
C CYS A 820 -37.98 2.11 -2.86
N VAL A 821 -37.68 2.69 -1.68
CA VAL A 821 -36.33 3.12 -1.30
C VAL A 821 -35.42 1.89 -1.10
N ALA A 822 -35.93 0.84 -0.43
CA ALA A 822 -35.19 -0.42 -0.29
C ALA A 822 -34.90 -1.12 -1.62
N ALA A 823 -35.73 -0.91 -2.65
CA ALA A 823 -35.50 -1.40 -4.01
C ALA A 823 -34.43 -0.58 -4.78
N GLN A 824 -33.88 0.50 -4.19
CA GLN A 824 -32.85 1.36 -4.79
C GLN A 824 -33.33 2.13 -6.04
N ILE A 825 -34.64 2.36 -6.19
CA ILE A 825 -35.26 2.95 -7.39
C ILE A 825 -35.54 4.47 -7.24
N SER A 826 -35.51 5.04 -6.02
CA SER A 826 -35.74 6.49 -5.83
C SER A 826 -35.01 7.05 -4.60
N PRO A 827 -34.33 8.22 -4.70
CA PRO A 827 -33.56 8.75 -3.59
C PRO A 827 -34.35 9.53 -2.53
N LEU A 828 -35.66 9.85 -2.69
CA LEU A 828 -36.58 10.46 -1.69
C LEU A 828 -38.00 10.58 -2.32
N PRO A 829 -39.10 10.73 -1.54
CA PRO A 829 -40.45 10.77 -2.10
C PRO A 829 -40.71 12.01 -2.99
N PRO A 830 -41.45 11.90 -4.12
CA PRO A 830 -41.97 13.06 -4.83
C PRO A 830 -43.22 13.61 -4.13
N ASN A 831 -43.39 14.94 -4.18
CA ASN A 831 -44.55 15.74 -3.77
C ASN A 831 -44.65 16.13 -2.29
N THR A 832 -43.78 17.04 -1.83
CA THR A 832 -44.18 17.99 -0.79
C THR A 832 -45.04 19.07 -1.46
N PRO A 833 -46.34 19.21 -1.14
CA PRO A 833 -47.15 20.31 -1.67
C PRO A 833 -46.49 21.66 -1.34
N THR A 834 -46.17 22.42 -2.39
CA THR A 834 -45.44 23.68 -2.29
C THR A 834 -46.43 24.84 -2.25
N LEU A 835 -46.31 25.72 -1.26
CA LEU A 835 -47.21 26.87 -1.11
C LEU A 835 -46.86 27.97 -2.13
N CYS A 836 -47.70 28.21 -3.14
CA CYS A 836 -47.45 29.30 -4.08
C CYS A 836 -47.85 30.66 -3.48
N LEU A 837 -46.94 31.63 -3.49
CA LEU A 837 -47.19 33.00 -3.02
C LEU A 837 -46.55 34.04 -3.95
N ARG A 838 -47.10 35.26 -3.95
CA ARG A 838 -46.49 36.42 -4.65
C ARG A 838 -46.73 37.71 -3.87
N TYR A 839 -45.77 38.63 -3.93
CA TYR A 839 -46.03 40.02 -3.56
C TYR A 839 -46.70 40.77 -4.73
N PRO A 840 -47.54 41.79 -4.47
CA PRO A 840 -48.30 42.51 -5.50
C PRO A 840 -47.51 42.91 -6.75
N ASP A 841 -46.28 43.40 -6.56
CA ASP A 841 -45.39 43.90 -7.62
C ASP A 841 -44.30 42.89 -8.05
N THR A 842 -44.50 41.59 -7.75
CA THR A 842 -43.55 40.51 -8.07
C THR A 842 -44.21 39.35 -8.80
N SER A 843 -43.41 38.57 -9.53
CA SER A 843 -43.83 37.26 -10.05
C SER A 843 -44.08 36.26 -8.91
N TRP A 844 -44.78 35.15 -9.21
CA TRP A 844 -44.93 34.05 -8.25
C TRP A 844 -43.57 33.53 -7.79
N VAL A 845 -43.40 33.47 -6.46
CA VAL A 845 -42.16 33.10 -5.79
C VAL A 845 -42.03 31.59 -5.78
N ARG A 846 -40.97 31.09 -6.43
CA ARG A 846 -40.59 29.68 -6.41
C ARG A 846 -39.67 29.38 -5.21
N PRO A 847 -39.64 28.15 -4.71
CA PRO A 847 -38.73 27.76 -3.65
C PRO A 847 -37.27 28.11 -4.00
N GLY A 848 -36.63 28.93 -3.16
CA GLY A 848 -35.24 29.37 -3.32
C GLY A 848 -35.03 30.67 -4.11
N ASP A 849 -36.09 31.30 -4.63
CA ASP A 849 -36.00 32.62 -5.27
C ASP A 849 -35.47 33.69 -4.30
N THR A 850 -34.91 34.78 -4.84
CA THR A 850 -34.40 35.91 -4.04
C THR A 850 -35.17 37.18 -4.37
N LEU A 851 -35.70 37.83 -3.34
CA LEU A 851 -36.42 39.10 -3.44
C LEU A 851 -35.62 40.22 -2.78
N LEU A 852 -35.80 41.45 -3.25
CA LEU A 852 -35.25 42.62 -2.61
C LEU A 852 -36.16 43.08 -1.47
N LYS A 853 -35.58 43.55 -0.36
CA LYS A 853 -36.31 44.02 0.82
C LYS A 853 -37.40 45.04 0.46
N SER A 854 -37.13 46.01 -0.42
CA SER A 854 -38.13 47.00 -0.88
C SER A 854 -39.38 46.38 -1.52
N LYS A 855 -39.27 45.18 -2.10
CA LYS A 855 -40.36 44.48 -2.81
C LYS A 855 -41.24 43.63 -1.90
N THR A 856 -40.91 43.52 -0.61
CA THR A 856 -41.61 42.65 0.36
C THR A 856 -42.43 43.42 1.41
N GLN A 857 -42.53 44.75 1.25
CA GLN A 857 -43.16 45.65 2.23
C GLN A 857 -44.68 45.47 2.33
N THR A 858 -45.32 45.06 1.25
CA THR A 858 -46.77 44.83 1.20
C THR A 858 -47.11 43.38 1.57
N LEU A 859 -48.33 43.13 2.05
CA LEU A 859 -48.79 41.78 2.39
C LEU A 859 -48.80 40.87 1.14
N PRO A 860 -48.23 39.64 1.19
CA PRO A 860 -48.22 38.75 0.04
C PRO A 860 -49.58 38.06 -0.17
N ILE A 861 -49.87 37.75 -1.44
CA ILE A 861 -51.03 36.98 -1.86
C ILE A 861 -50.64 35.50 -1.91
N ILE A 862 -51.40 34.65 -1.22
CA ILE A 862 -51.14 33.20 -1.14
C ILE A 862 -52.20 32.46 -1.97
N SER A 863 -51.73 31.60 -2.87
CA SER A 863 -52.60 30.78 -3.71
C SER A 863 -53.26 29.66 -2.91
N ALA A 864 -54.53 29.39 -3.19
CA ALA A 864 -55.23 28.21 -2.67
C ALA A 864 -55.08 26.97 -3.59
N HIS A 865 -54.17 27.01 -4.57
CA HIS A 865 -53.89 25.89 -5.48
C HIS A 865 -53.39 24.66 -4.71
N ASP A 866 -53.93 23.48 -5.04
CA ASP A 866 -53.63 22.17 -4.41
C ASP A 866 -53.91 22.04 -2.91
N ILE A 867 -54.72 22.94 -2.34
CA ILE A 867 -55.11 22.95 -0.93
C ILE A 867 -56.61 22.65 -0.79
N ASN A 868 -57.01 21.87 0.23
CA ASN A 868 -58.41 21.42 0.39
C ASN A 868 -59.34 22.63 0.67
N PRO A 869 -60.39 22.87 -0.17
CA PRO A 869 -61.27 24.03 -0.06
C PRO A 869 -62.20 24.03 1.16
N LYS A 870 -62.38 22.89 1.84
CA LYS A 870 -63.28 22.76 3.00
C LYS A 870 -62.57 22.88 4.35
N SER A 871 -61.27 23.08 4.36
CA SER A 871 -60.46 23.14 5.59
C SER A 871 -60.08 24.57 5.94
N THR A 872 -59.92 24.83 7.23
CA THR A 872 -59.40 26.08 7.77
C THR A 872 -57.91 25.90 8.07
N TYR A 873 -57.10 26.90 7.73
CA TYR A 873 -55.65 26.83 7.85
C TYR A 873 -55.08 27.88 8.78
N LEU A 874 -53.89 27.59 9.29
CA LEU A 874 -53.07 28.50 10.08
C LEU A 874 -51.72 28.68 9.38
N LEU A 875 -51.31 29.92 9.19
CA LEU A 875 -50.06 30.27 8.51
C LEU A 875 -49.02 30.81 9.50
N LEU A 876 -47.79 30.30 9.41
CA LEU A 876 -46.61 30.84 10.06
C LEU A 876 -45.60 31.32 9.01
N PHE A 877 -45.13 32.55 9.14
CA PHE A 877 -44.05 33.12 8.35
C PHE A 877 -42.84 33.43 9.24
N ILE A 878 -41.71 32.78 8.98
CA ILE A 878 -40.57 32.72 9.91
C ILE A 878 -39.27 33.09 9.19
N ASP A 879 -38.41 33.86 9.85
CA ASP A 879 -37.01 34.06 9.45
C ASP A 879 -36.16 32.90 10.00
N LEU A 880 -35.68 32.05 9.10
CA LEU A 880 -34.92 30.87 9.45
C LEU A 880 -33.50 31.22 9.87
N ASP A 881 -32.90 32.28 9.33
CA ASP A 881 -31.53 32.64 9.65
C ASP A 881 -31.42 33.30 11.01
N VAL A 882 -32.47 33.96 11.51
CA VAL A 882 -32.54 34.43 12.90
C VAL A 882 -32.61 33.28 13.92
N LEU A 883 -33.19 32.13 13.54
CA LEU A 883 -33.16 30.92 14.37
C LEU A 883 -31.75 30.33 14.51
N TYR A 884 -30.89 30.52 13.51
CA TYR A 884 -29.54 29.95 13.47
C TYR A 884 -28.42 30.96 13.84
N GLU A 885 -28.61 32.26 13.63
CA GLU A 885 -27.62 33.32 13.83
C GLU A 885 -28.19 34.50 14.67
N ARG A 886 -27.47 34.91 15.72
CA ARG A 886 -27.94 35.84 16.78
C ARG A 886 -28.04 37.33 16.39
N ASN A 887 -28.02 37.68 15.11
CA ASN A 887 -27.81 39.07 14.66
C ASN A 887 -29.08 39.82 14.20
N ALA A 888 -30.27 39.21 14.29
CA ALA A 888 -31.54 39.90 14.01
C ALA A 888 -32.62 39.54 15.04
N THR A 889 -33.63 40.41 15.16
CA THR A 889 -34.50 40.47 16.35
C THR A 889 -35.90 39.86 16.17
N THR A 890 -36.38 39.56 14.97
CA THR A 890 -37.74 39.01 14.74
C THR A 890 -37.66 37.60 14.15
N VAL A 891 -38.15 36.59 14.87
CA VAL A 891 -38.27 35.22 14.33
C VAL A 891 -39.59 35.06 13.56
N LEU A 892 -40.70 35.51 14.14
CA LEU A 892 -42.05 35.35 13.59
C LEU A 892 -42.53 36.63 12.90
N HIS A 893 -42.58 36.62 11.58
CA HIS A 893 -42.96 37.75 10.75
C HIS A 893 -44.47 37.84 10.51
N TRP A 894 -45.17 36.71 10.44
CA TRP A 894 -46.62 36.69 10.29
C TRP A 894 -47.22 35.43 10.90
N TYR A 895 -48.26 35.63 11.72
CA TYR A 895 -49.10 34.57 12.25
C TYR A 895 -50.54 34.91 11.87
N GLN A 896 -51.17 34.03 11.09
CA GLN A 896 -52.53 34.23 10.64
C GLN A 896 -53.35 32.95 10.85
N PRO A 897 -54.24 32.91 11.85
CA PRO A 897 -55.23 31.86 11.98
C PRO A 897 -56.43 32.14 11.07
N ASP A 898 -57.31 31.14 10.98
CA ASP A 898 -58.60 31.17 10.28
C ASP A 898 -58.49 31.56 8.80
N MET A 899 -57.44 31.06 8.14
CA MET A 899 -57.24 31.20 6.70
C MET A 899 -58.16 30.24 5.98
N VAL A 900 -59.06 30.75 5.14
CA VAL A 900 -59.96 29.91 4.33
C VAL A 900 -59.76 30.19 2.83
N PRO A 901 -59.86 29.16 1.97
CA PRO A 901 -59.85 29.36 0.52
C PRO A 901 -61.07 30.16 0.04
N VAL A 902 -60.85 31.32 -0.59
CA VAL A 902 -61.89 32.15 -1.20
C VAL A 902 -61.71 32.18 -2.71
N PHE A 903 -62.78 31.80 -3.42
CA PHE A 903 -62.84 31.81 -4.87
C PHE A 903 -63.67 33.03 -5.31
N LYS A 904 -63.12 33.90 -6.16
CA LYS A 904 -63.90 35.05 -6.68
C LYS A 904 -65.03 34.54 -7.59
N PRO A 905 -66.29 34.94 -7.36
CA PRO A 905 -67.36 34.73 -8.33
C PRO A 905 -67.11 35.57 -9.59
N ASN A 906 -67.39 35.01 -10.74
CA ASN A 906 -67.25 35.65 -12.05
C ASN A 906 -68.30 36.78 -12.17
N THR A 907 -67.93 38.05 -11.90
CA THR A 907 -68.80 39.20 -12.19
C THR A 907 -68.27 40.00 -13.38
N ASN A 908 -69.11 40.05 -14.42
CA ASN A 908 -68.99 40.85 -15.61
C ASN A 908 -68.69 42.34 -15.30
N THR A 909 -67.52 42.83 -15.70
CA THR A 909 -67.34 44.23 -16.13
C THR A 909 -66.20 44.32 -17.13
N LYS A 910 -66.54 44.80 -18.34
CA LYS A 910 -65.60 45.15 -19.41
C LYS A 910 -64.75 46.35 -18.96
N SER A 911 -63.43 46.23 -18.95
CA SER A 911 -62.52 47.24 -19.51
C SER A 911 -61.07 46.74 -19.58
N ASN A 912 -60.57 46.77 -20.82
CA ASN A 912 -59.19 46.88 -21.29
C ASN A 912 -58.04 46.68 -20.27
N LEU A 913 -57.33 45.55 -20.37
CA LEU A 913 -55.89 45.45 -20.18
C LEU A 913 -55.39 44.25 -20.99
N ARG A 914 -54.70 44.53 -22.10
CA ARG A 914 -54.00 43.53 -22.94
C ARG A 914 -52.70 43.09 -22.24
N HIS A 915 -52.31 41.85 -22.53
CA HIS A 915 -51.06 41.15 -22.18
C HIS A 915 -50.97 40.56 -20.76
N PHE A 916 -51.34 39.28 -20.60
CA PHE A 916 -50.62 38.38 -19.71
C PHE A 916 -50.60 36.94 -20.23
N ASP A 917 -49.39 36.41 -20.30
CA ASP A 917 -48.97 35.10 -20.78
C ASP A 917 -49.36 33.94 -19.85
N LYS A 918 -49.51 32.78 -20.50
CA LYS A 918 -49.45 31.38 -20.03
C LYS A 918 -48.99 31.18 -18.56
N VAL A 919 -49.94 30.81 -17.68
CA VAL A 919 -50.02 29.59 -16.84
C VAL A 919 -51.31 29.73 -16.00
N ASN A 920 -52.21 28.75 -16.09
CA ASN A 920 -53.47 28.64 -15.33
C ASN A 920 -53.22 28.44 -13.81
N LEU A 921 -52.73 29.46 -13.10
CA LEU A 921 -52.60 29.47 -11.63
C LEU A 921 -53.68 30.34 -10.95
N TYR A 922 -54.54 31.01 -11.74
CA TYR A 922 -55.53 31.97 -11.24
C TYR A 922 -56.99 31.47 -11.24
N SER A 923 -57.26 30.20 -11.55
CA SER A 923 -58.63 29.67 -11.56
C SER A 923 -59.14 29.17 -10.20
N ASN A 924 -58.27 29.00 -9.19
CA ASN A 924 -58.60 28.22 -7.98
C ASN A 924 -58.50 29.00 -6.64
N GLY A 925 -58.73 30.32 -6.64
CA GLY A 925 -58.92 31.10 -5.41
C GLY A 925 -57.64 31.48 -4.63
N ILE A 926 -57.80 32.35 -3.64
CA ILE A 926 -56.73 32.81 -2.73
C ILE A 926 -57.08 32.43 -1.29
N LEU A 927 -56.07 32.26 -0.42
CA LEU A 927 -56.35 32.16 1.01
C LEU A 927 -56.70 33.56 1.55
N ALA A 928 -57.87 33.68 2.17
CA ALA A 928 -58.34 34.91 2.79
C ALA A 928 -58.43 34.76 4.31
N ASN A 929 -58.07 35.82 5.00
CA ASN A 929 -58.07 35.90 6.45
C ASN A 929 -59.52 36.16 6.93
N GLN A 930 -60.05 35.36 7.85
CA GLN A 930 -61.37 35.61 8.45
C GLN A 930 -61.32 36.11 9.90
N SER A 931 -60.15 36.12 10.52
CA SER A 931 -59.95 36.61 11.89
C SER A 931 -58.75 37.55 12.00
N ILE A 932 -58.69 38.25 13.14
CA ILE A 932 -57.59 39.15 13.46
C ILE A 932 -56.39 38.30 13.88
N GLY A 933 -55.40 38.20 12.98
CA GLY A 933 -54.09 37.60 13.25
C GLY A 933 -53.08 38.61 13.79
N ALA A 934 -51.82 38.21 13.86
CA ALA A 934 -50.72 39.12 14.16
C ALA A 934 -50.41 39.98 12.92
N GLU A 935 -50.09 41.27 13.13
CA GLU A 935 -49.73 42.17 12.03
C GLU A 935 -48.56 41.61 11.20
N TYR A 936 -48.63 41.72 9.88
CA TYR A 936 -47.56 41.30 8.98
C TYR A 936 -46.35 42.25 9.12
N ILE A 937 -45.22 41.69 9.53
CA ILE A 937 -43.94 42.39 9.58
C ILE A 937 -43.14 41.96 8.35
N ALA A 938 -42.89 42.90 7.44
CA ALA A 938 -42.10 42.61 6.24
C ALA A 938 -40.69 42.06 6.60
N PRO A 939 -40.08 41.22 5.75
CA PRO A 939 -38.69 40.82 5.86
C PRO A 939 -37.74 42.01 6.05
N GLN A 940 -36.84 41.91 7.03
CA GLN A 940 -35.89 42.97 7.39
C GLN A 940 -34.50 42.36 7.63
N PRO A 941 -33.84 41.80 6.59
CA PRO A 941 -32.47 41.35 6.73
C PRO A 941 -31.58 42.54 7.17
N PRO A 942 -30.60 42.34 8.08
CA PRO A 942 -29.59 43.33 8.40
C PRO A 942 -28.87 43.89 7.14
N PRO A 943 -28.31 45.10 7.21
CA PRO A 943 -27.48 45.63 6.12
C PRO A 943 -26.38 44.64 5.71
N TYR A 944 -26.18 44.48 4.40
CA TYR A 944 -25.21 43.54 3.79
C TYR A 944 -25.48 42.05 4.04
N SER A 945 -26.71 41.68 4.37
CA SER A 945 -27.08 40.27 4.59
C SER A 945 -28.22 39.83 3.68
N ARG A 946 -28.31 38.51 3.52
CA ARG A 946 -29.37 37.80 2.78
C ARG A 946 -29.92 36.73 3.70
N HIS A 947 -31.19 36.86 4.07
CA HIS A 947 -31.86 35.95 5.01
C HIS A 947 -32.85 35.02 4.29
N ARG A 948 -33.01 33.80 4.81
CA ARG A 948 -33.94 32.76 4.39
C ARG A 948 -35.23 32.87 5.18
N TYR A 949 -36.33 33.06 4.47
CA TYR A 949 -37.65 33.11 5.06
C TYR A 949 -38.50 31.93 4.61
N VAL A 950 -39.35 31.42 5.50
CA VAL A 950 -40.18 30.24 5.25
C VAL A 950 -41.63 30.53 5.62
N TYR A 951 -42.54 30.19 4.70
CA TYR A 951 -43.98 30.10 4.96
C TYR A 951 -44.36 28.64 5.20
N LEU A 952 -45.04 28.38 6.31
CA LEU A 952 -45.54 27.07 6.69
C LEU A 952 -47.06 27.15 6.92
N LEU A 953 -47.81 26.32 6.21
CA LEU A 953 -49.26 26.24 6.28
C LEU A 953 -49.67 24.97 7.03
N TYR A 954 -50.48 25.11 8.09
CA TYR A 954 -50.96 24.00 8.92
C TYR A 954 -52.48 23.88 8.82
N ASN A 955 -53.00 22.65 8.96
CA ASN A 955 -54.44 22.46 9.11
C ASN A 955 -54.87 22.90 10.52
N GLN A 956 -55.83 23.82 10.61
CA GLN A 956 -56.32 24.34 11.88
C GLN A 956 -57.53 23.54 12.36
N ARG A 957 -57.53 23.16 13.64
CA ARG A 957 -58.66 22.44 14.24
C ARG A 957 -59.86 23.39 14.44
N PRO A 958 -61.11 22.93 14.35
CA PRO A 958 -62.30 23.78 14.49
C PRO A 958 -62.41 24.56 15.81
N ASN A 959 -61.89 24.00 16.93
CA ASN A 959 -61.92 24.63 18.25
C ASN A 959 -60.55 25.18 18.67
N TYR A 960 -59.81 25.75 17.72
CA TYR A 960 -58.48 26.31 18.00
C TYR A 960 -58.59 27.61 18.81
N SER A 961 -57.83 27.70 19.89
CA SER A 961 -57.59 28.96 20.61
C SER A 961 -56.09 29.13 20.83
N LEU A 962 -55.61 30.38 20.76
CA LEU A 962 -54.21 30.68 20.99
C LEU A 962 -53.85 30.34 22.44
N PRO A 963 -52.81 29.52 22.69
CA PRO A 963 -52.38 29.23 24.04
C PRO A 963 -51.99 30.50 24.80
N LYS A 964 -52.46 30.66 26.04
CA LYS A 964 -52.22 31.88 26.84
C LYS A 964 -50.74 32.24 26.97
N CYS A 965 -49.84 31.26 27.03
CA CYS A 965 -48.39 31.48 27.09
C CYS A 965 -47.83 32.21 25.86
N TYR A 966 -48.50 32.15 24.70
CA TYR A 966 -48.13 32.89 23.49
C TYR A 966 -48.89 34.20 23.31
N SER A 967 -49.70 34.63 24.29
CA SER A 967 -50.37 35.96 24.26
C SER A 967 -49.39 37.12 24.10
N HIS A 968 -48.14 36.97 24.55
CA HIS A 968 -47.10 37.99 24.45
C HIS A 968 -46.75 38.39 23.00
N ILE A 969 -47.09 37.59 21.98
CA ILE A 969 -46.90 37.99 20.58
C ILE A 969 -47.90 39.07 20.12
N PHE A 970 -48.83 39.46 21.01
CA PHE A 970 -49.81 40.54 20.91
C PHE A 970 -49.60 41.50 22.12
N PRO A 971 -48.62 42.42 22.06
CA PRO A 971 -48.68 43.58 21.16
C PRO A 971 -47.80 43.44 19.90
N PRO A 972 -48.11 44.15 18.80
CA PRO A 972 -47.44 44.04 17.51
C PRO A 972 -46.08 44.77 17.48
N THR A 973 -45.21 44.53 18.47
CA THR A 973 -43.85 45.08 18.48
C THR A 973 -42.83 44.01 18.05
N ILE A 974 -41.75 44.45 17.42
CA ILE A 974 -40.65 43.60 16.93
C ILE A 974 -40.02 42.84 18.10
N GLU A 975 -39.87 43.51 19.25
CA GLU A 975 -39.24 42.98 20.46
C GLU A 975 -40.06 41.85 21.09
N ALA A 976 -41.39 41.91 20.99
CA ALA A 976 -42.28 40.89 21.53
C ALA A 976 -42.25 39.56 20.75
N ARG A 977 -41.82 39.59 19.48
CA ARG A 977 -41.77 38.41 18.58
C ARG A 977 -40.38 37.80 18.40
N GLY A 978 -39.34 38.40 18.99
CA GLY A 978 -37.97 37.88 18.91
C GLY A 978 -37.71 36.58 19.66
N GLY A 979 -38.58 36.24 20.61
CA GLY A 979 -38.47 35.05 21.44
C GLY A 979 -39.33 33.85 21.02
N PHE A 980 -39.90 33.86 19.81
CA PHE A 980 -40.87 32.84 19.38
C PHE A 980 -40.21 31.48 19.12
N ASP A 981 -40.49 30.48 19.96
CA ASP A 981 -40.09 29.08 19.72
C ASP A 981 -41.14 28.36 18.87
N THR A 982 -40.80 28.11 17.61
CA THR A 982 -41.69 27.46 16.65
C THR A 982 -42.01 26.01 17.02
N ARG A 983 -41.04 25.28 17.58
CA ARG A 983 -41.23 23.85 17.92
C ARG A 983 -42.17 23.72 19.10
N GLN A 984 -41.91 24.49 20.16
CA GLN A 984 -42.78 24.53 21.33
C GLN A 984 -44.19 25.01 20.96
N PHE A 985 -44.32 25.99 20.05
CA PHE A 985 -45.62 26.48 19.60
C PHE A 985 -46.44 25.39 18.92
N VAL A 986 -45.82 24.66 17.96
CA VAL A 986 -46.48 23.55 17.23
C VAL A 986 -46.89 22.43 18.19
N ASP A 987 -46.02 22.07 19.14
CA ASP A 987 -46.29 21.03 20.13
C ASP A 987 -47.47 21.40 21.06
N VAL A 988 -47.51 22.65 21.58
CA VAL A 988 -48.56 23.12 22.50
C VAL A 988 -49.90 23.35 21.79
N THR A 989 -49.88 23.86 20.56
CA THR A 989 -51.09 24.05 19.74
C THR A 989 -51.63 22.75 19.14
N GLY A 990 -50.85 21.67 19.19
CA GLY A 990 -51.19 20.39 18.60
C GLY A 990 -51.33 20.46 17.07
N LEU A 991 -50.62 21.40 16.45
CA LEU A 991 -50.53 21.49 14.99
C LEU A 991 -49.71 20.28 14.51
N GLY A 992 -50.27 19.54 13.55
CA GLY A 992 -49.58 18.39 12.95
C GLY A 992 -48.40 18.81 12.07
N ALA A 993 -47.97 17.93 11.16
CA ALA A 993 -47.03 18.33 10.12
C ALA A 993 -47.63 19.45 9.23
N PRO A 994 -46.82 20.40 8.73
CA PRO A 994 -47.31 21.41 7.80
C PRO A 994 -47.86 20.74 6.55
N VAL A 995 -49.03 21.21 6.11
CA VAL A 995 -49.76 20.70 4.94
C VAL A 995 -49.16 21.22 3.65
N ALA A 996 -48.55 22.40 3.67
CA ALA A 996 -47.79 22.96 2.56
C ALA A 996 -46.76 23.96 3.08
N GLY A 997 -45.73 24.26 2.28
CA GLY A 997 -44.76 25.30 2.62
C GLY A 997 -43.96 25.79 1.44
N ASN A 998 -43.30 26.94 1.60
CA ASN A 998 -42.40 27.52 0.61
C ASN A 998 -41.31 28.34 1.31
N TYR A 999 -40.14 28.47 0.69
CA TYR A 999 -39.04 29.25 1.23
C TYR A 999 -38.41 30.12 0.14
N PHE A 1000 -37.92 31.30 0.51
CA PHE A 1000 -37.21 32.20 -0.38
C PHE A 1000 -36.21 33.03 0.41
N PHE A 1001 -35.38 33.78 -0.29
CA PHE A 1001 -34.40 34.68 0.30
C PHE A 1001 -34.85 36.13 0.15
N VAL A 1002 -34.53 36.95 1.13
CA VAL A 1002 -34.62 38.41 0.99
C VAL A 1002 -33.27 39.05 1.22
N GLU A 1003 -32.88 39.93 0.30
CA GLU A 1003 -31.62 40.67 0.32
C GLU A 1003 -31.87 42.15 0.60
N TYR A 1004 -30.98 42.78 1.37
CA TYR A 1004 -31.07 44.20 1.73
C TYR A 1004 -30.72 45.11 0.56
N ASP A 1005 -31.62 46.04 0.20
CA ASP A 1005 -31.46 46.99 -0.92
C ASP A 1005 -31.59 48.47 -0.52
N GLY A 1006 -31.49 48.79 0.78
CA GLY A 1006 -31.55 50.16 1.30
C GLY A 1006 -30.24 50.96 1.17
N PRO A 1007 -30.24 52.29 1.41
CA PRO A 1007 -29.05 53.12 1.32
C PRO A 1007 -27.97 52.70 2.32
N VAL A 1008 -26.71 52.72 1.86
CA VAL A 1008 -25.52 52.38 2.63
C VAL A 1008 -25.16 53.56 3.54
N ILE A 1009 -25.52 53.47 4.82
CA ILE A 1009 -25.01 54.36 5.85
C ILE A 1009 -23.89 53.62 6.57
N LYS A 1010 -22.65 54.15 6.53
CA LYS A 1010 -21.52 53.63 7.33
C LYS A 1010 -21.92 53.65 8.80
N PRO A 1011 -21.67 52.57 9.57
CA PRO A 1011 -22.08 52.50 10.96
C PRO A 1011 -21.31 53.53 11.79
N THR A 1012 -21.98 54.60 12.22
CA THR A 1012 -21.49 55.48 13.29
C THR A 1012 -21.69 54.75 14.62
N VAL A 1013 -20.57 54.41 15.25
CA VAL A 1013 -20.33 54.09 16.67
C VAL A 1013 -21.55 53.71 17.54
N THR A 1014 -21.51 52.46 18.01
CA THR A 1014 -22.22 51.87 19.17
C THR A 1014 -23.75 51.85 19.15
N ALA A 1015 -24.32 50.84 18.51
CA ALA A 1015 -25.54 50.21 19.00
C ALA A 1015 -25.19 48.76 19.41
N ARG A 1016 -25.20 48.48 20.72
CA ARG A 1016 -25.21 47.10 21.21
C ARG A 1016 -26.52 46.46 20.75
N PRO A 1017 -26.56 45.21 20.26
CA PRO A 1017 -27.81 44.45 20.23
C PRO A 1017 -28.18 44.11 21.68
N THR A 1018 -28.92 45.01 22.33
CA THR A 1018 -29.66 44.70 23.54
C THR A 1018 -30.93 43.96 23.14
N THR A 1019 -30.96 42.64 23.39
CA THR A 1019 -32.11 41.85 23.88
C THR A 1019 -31.84 40.34 23.71
N THR A 1020 -30.99 39.77 24.56
CA THR A 1020 -30.92 38.31 24.78
C THR A 1020 -31.64 37.96 26.08
N TRP A 1021 -32.90 38.36 26.28
CA TRP A 1021 -33.66 38.01 27.50
C TRP A 1021 -35.17 37.82 27.32
N LEU A 1022 -35.63 37.39 26.15
CA LEU A 1022 -36.97 36.81 26.00
C LEU A 1022 -36.84 35.45 25.32
N ARG A 1023 -36.36 34.43 26.06
CA ARG A 1023 -36.83 33.07 25.76
C ARG A 1023 -38.27 33.04 26.24
N SER A 1024 -39.20 32.64 25.38
CA SER A 1024 -40.58 32.39 25.79
C SER A 1024 -40.55 31.46 27.01
N ALA A 1025 -41.16 31.89 28.13
CA ALA A 1025 -41.26 31.05 29.31
C ALA A 1025 -41.97 29.74 28.91
N PRO A 1026 -41.53 28.57 29.41
CA PRO A 1026 -42.18 27.32 29.08
C PRO A 1026 -43.66 27.37 29.47
N CYS A 1027 -44.57 27.06 28.53
CA CYS A 1027 -45.98 26.90 28.84
C CYS A 1027 -46.11 25.81 29.92
N GLU A 1028 -46.80 26.11 31.02
CA GLU A 1028 -47.00 25.14 32.12
C GLU A 1028 -47.62 23.85 31.57
N GLY A 1029 -46.96 22.71 31.82
CA GLY A 1029 -47.41 21.38 31.39
C GLY A 1029 -46.48 20.61 30.44
N VAL A 1030 -45.35 21.18 30.00
CA VAL A 1030 -44.35 20.47 29.16
C VAL A 1030 -43.05 20.26 29.94
N THR A 1031 -42.79 19.04 30.41
CA THR A 1031 -41.52 18.67 31.07
C THR A 1031 -40.37 18.54 30.06
N PRO A 1032 -39.23 19.22 30.25
CA PRO A 1032 -38.09 19.13 29.33
C PRO A 1032 -37.13 18.02 29.77
N THR A 1033 -37.27 16.82 29.20
CA THR A 1033 -36.25 15.76 29.32
C THR A 1033 -36.02 15.07 27.99
N SER A 1034 -35.46 15.75 26.98
CA SER A 1034 -34.92 15.05 25.81
C SER A 1034 -34.03 15.85 24.85
N LEU A 1035 -33.20 16.82 25.27
CA LEU A 1035 -32.30 17.52 24.32
C LEU A 1035 -31.05 18.08 25.00
N LEU A 1036 -30.09 17.22 25.36
CA LEU A 1036 -28.66 17.54 25.49
C LEU A 1036 -27.84 16.25 25.68
N ALA A 1037 -27.68 15.46 24.61
CA ALA A 1037 -26.65 14.41 24.54
C ALA A 1037 -26.34 13.97 23.08
N CYS A 1038 -25.71 14.87 22.31
CA CYS A 1038 -24.85 14.62 21.12
C CYS A 1038 -24.62 15.99 20.44
N LYS A 1039 -23.43 16.62 20.39
CA LYS A 1039 -22.09 16.14 20.02
C LYS A 1039 -20.99 16.83 20.85
N SER A 1040 -20.13 16.00 21.47
CA SER A 1040 -18.67 15.84 21.28
C SER A 1040 -17.78 16.96 21.85
N LYS A 1041 -17.12 16.73 22.98
CA LYS A 1041 -15.78 16.09 23.14
C LYS A 1041 -14.62 16.83 22.45
N ASN A 1042 -13.65 17.17 23.30
CA ASN A 1042 -12.22 17.41 23.06
C ASN A 1042 -11.78 18.73 22.40
N SER A 1043 -11.38 19.68 23.26
CA SER A 1043 -10.10 20.38 23.11
C SER A 1043 -9.70 21.04 24.44
N LYS A 1044 -8.68 20.51 25.12
CA LYS A 1044 -7.88 21.19 26.16
C LYS A 1044 -6.55 20.42 26.31
N PRO A 1045 -5.43 21.06 26.72
CA PRO A 1045 -4.50 21.73 25.81
C PRO A 1045 -3.12 21.04 25.76
N GLN A 1046 -2.37 21.33 24.69
CA GLN A 1046 -0.93 21.08 24.60
C GLN A 1046 -0.17 22.15 25.38
N GLU A 1047 0.77 21.73 26.24
CA GLU A 1047 1.94 22.51 26.60
C GLU A 1047 3.17 21.60 26.72
N GLU A 1048 4.30 22.15 26.26
CA GLU A 1048 5.70 21.73 26.43
C GLU A 1048 6.28 20.51 25.67
N LYS A 1049 7.01 20.81 24.59
CA LYS A 1049 8.47 20.58 24.53
C LYS A 1049 9.12 21.43 23.45
N SER A 1050 9.82 22.49 23.87
CA SER A 1050 10.97 23.06 23.17
C SER A 1050 11.74 23.99 24.11
N LYS A 1051 12.86 23.49 24.67
CA LYS A 1051 13.95 24.34 25.16
C LYS A 1051 15.29 23.65 24.86
N ALA A 1052 16.25 24.51 24.48
CA ALA A 1052 17.69 24.33 24.23
C ALA A 1052 18.05 23.71 22.87
N ARG A 1053 18.88 24.31 22.00
CA ARG A 1053 19.85 25.45 22.01
C ARG A 1053 20.04 25.80 20.50
N THR A 1054 20.28 27.05 20.08
CA THR A 1054 21.51 27.83 20.29
C THR A 1054 21.33 29.33 20.02
N ARG A 1055 22.16 30.09 20.74
CA ARG A 1055 22.48 31.53 20.68
C ARG A 1055 22.68 32.12 19.27
N ALA A 1056 22.23 33.35 19.09
CA ALA A 1056 22.99 34.59 18.81
C ALA A 1056 21.93 35.67 18.50
N GLY A 1057 21.85 36.81 19.21
CA GLY A 1057 22.54 38.06 18.82
C GLY A 1057 21.97 38.58 17.50
N GLU A 1058 21.47 39.79 17.32
CA GLU A 1058 21.69 41.08 17.95
C GLU A 1058 20.99 42.12 16.99
N TRP A 1059 20.69 43.32 17.48
CA TRP A 1059 20.32 44.56 16.74
C TRP A 1059 18.86 44.91 16.37
N GLN A 1060 18.44 45.99 17.05
CA GLN A 1060 17.49 47.08 16.72
C GLN A 1060 15.98 46.85 16.80
#